data_AF-A0A2K2H9Z5-F1
#
_entry.id   AF-A0A2K2H9Z5-F1
#
_cell.length_a   1.000
_cell.length_b   1.000
_cell.length_c   1.000
_cell.angle_alpha   90.00
_cell.angle_beta   90.00
_cell.angle_gamma   90.00
#
_symmetry.space_group_name_H-M   'P 1'
#
loop_
_entity.id
_entity.type
_entity.pdbx_description
1 polymer ?
#
loop_
_entity_poly.entity_id
_entity_poly.type
_entity_poly.pdbx_seq_one_letter_code
_entity_poly.pdbx_strand_id
1 'polypeptide(L)'
;MSRRLATLILAALAALILAACGSDGGSSATSSTPVTSGVTSGIAVDPYIVGAVFEEISADGRILQPASTPSDDQGQFNFPKALTPGSTVRLKISQRGTHGSAPFEGMLKRKVLPEDVGQIVVSPMTTLVANGMNETEVAKLLTDAGFQVDKNQIYSNPMLGLDNVKGQVPDSRLEKLRANMALNAFMVATGNFDMGPAEANSAANFEVLQDMGQAVKGMLNSGEFTSLAAQLATDPTLTEPLHLNDLIHSTVDQVQNLVQKTRSHMQGNGGHFDRAQFTSDLNLMKDQLQQVVRNYVQKRQNANSNMPPVDGRTVFTDNCSMCHNIGNGGTMDLTGKGTKAQAKISGGHNNRHLTADELTALTGYLDNPGGAMPPGNGSGNNGGNMPADGSTLYANNCAGCHGGLSTSSKAGRGAAAIQAAIDNNTGGMNFLSSLTANEVQSIADALTGNSSGGDGGGNNGGSMPADGTALYGANCAGCHGDLANTVKPGRTSTQIQAAIDSNTGGMGYLSNLTMQEVQAIADALPAAPPLDPTLPPDGIALYNNECAGCHGNLANTSKPGRTAADIQGAIDANRGGMGYLSNLTAAEIQAIADALPAPPAPTPGPVDGAALYGSNCAGCHGSLAGTSKPGRTATDIQNAIDGNTGGMGFLATLTATEVQAIADALPAPPAPAPGPVDGAALYGSNCAGCHGSLASTSKPGRTATDIQNAIDGNTGGMGFLATLTATEVQAIADALPAGNAGGGGPDYSDCTACHGQPPNGTVAPNTAGAHAAHKTLPGVGTDCSVCHTGHDHNGQVDLGFPAAYDSKNATATDNQNGQCSNISCHGGKTTPDWWSGSIAVNSQCTSCHASGTGEYNSYNSGKHSKHIREGFACTVCHNTAKMDNHFGDLTTPAFETSPAGTIGGGSTRVGSYANGKCSSIQCHGSESWNGGND
;
A
#
# COMPACT_ATOMS: atom_id res chain seq x y z
N MET A 1 -57.47 -43.71 38.14
CA MET A 1 -56.45 -42.93 38.89
C MET A 1 -55.24 -42.72 37.99
N SER A 2 -54.65 -41.51 38.00
CA SER A 2 -53.48 -41.05 37.23
C SER A 2 -53.63 -41.01 35.69
N ARG A 3 -53.94 -39.81 35.16
CA ARG A 3 -53.55 -39.26 33.82
C ARG A 3 -54.44 -38.12 33.30
N ARG A 4 -55.60 -37.83 33.91
CA ARG A 4 -56.48 -36.72 33.51
C ARG A 4 -56.37 -35.43 34.35
N LEU A 5 -55.42 -35.37 35.29
CA LEU A 5 -55.21 -34.18 36.15
C LEU A 5 -53.98 -33.34 35.76
N ALA A 6 -53.06 -33.85 34.93
CA ALA A 6 -51.84 -33.12 34.54
C ALA A 6 -52.02 -32.21 33.32
N THR A 7 -53.05 -32.45 32.50
CA THR A 7 -53.32 -31.69 31.26
C THR A 7 -54.15 -30.42 31.49
N LEU A 8 -54.69 -30.22 32.69
CA LEU A 8 -55.56 -29.08 33.03
C LEU A 8 -54.82 -27.88 33.68
N ILE A 9 -53.54 -28.03 34.02
CA ILE A 9 -52.74 -26.96 34.64
C ILE A 9 -51.87 -26.22 33.61
N LEU A 10 -51.57 -26.81 32.44
CA LEU A 10 -50.69 -26.19 31.43
C LEU A 10 -51.41 -25.30 30.40
N ALA A 11 -52.75 -25.26 30.41
CA ALA A 11 -53.56 -24.48 29.46
C ALA A 11 -54.10 -23.16 30.04
N ALA A 12 -53.83 -22.84 31.31
CA ALA A 12 -54.40 -21.67 32.00
C ALA A 12 -53.46 -20.45 32.13
N LEU A 13 -52.25 -20.48 31.56
CA LEU A 13 -51.28 -19.38 31.70
C LEU A 13 -51.01 -18.56 30.43
N ALA A 14 -51.74 -18.78 29.34
CA ALA A 14 -51.50 -18.12 28.05
C ALA A 14 -52.65 -17.23 27.54
N ALA A 15 -53.61 -16.86 28.39
CA ALA A 15 -54.79 -16.08 27.97
C ALA A 15 -55.16 -14.97 28.98
N LEU A 16 -54.32 -13.96 29.12
CA LEU A 16 -54.58 -12.63 29.73
C LEU A 16 -53.27 -11.84 29.50
N ILE A 17 -53.13 -10.88 28.58
CA ILE A 17 -53.86 -9.62 28.44
C ILE A 17 -53.74 -9.14 26.98
N LEU A 18 -54.87 -8.72 26.40
CA LEU A 18 -55.02 -8.05 25.11
C LEU A 18 -55.72 -6.70 25.35
N ALA A 19 -55.23 -5.60 24.76
CA ALA A 19 -55.97 -4.37 24.42
C ALA A 19 -55.03 -3.40 23.67
N ALA A 20 -55.38 -2.66 22.62
CA ALA A 20 -56.59 -2.56 21.79
C ALA A 20 -56.31 -1.63 20.59
N CYS A 21 -57.24 -1.64 19.60
CA CYS A 21 -57.49 -0.70 18.49
C CYS A 21 -56.71 -0.95 17.16
N GLY A 22 -57.30 -1.20 15.98
CA GLY A 22 -58.70 -1.34 15.56
C GLY A 22 -58.85 -1.28 14.01
N SER A 23 -59.83 -2.02 13.47
CA SER A 23 -60.60 -1.91 12.16
C SER A 23 -59.85 -1.78 10.82
N ASP A 24 -60.20 -2.35 9.66
CA ASP A 24 -61.22 -3.24 9.05
C ASP A 24 -60.56 -3.69 7.70
N GLY A 25 -60.62 -4.91 7.15
CA GLY A 25 -61.78 -5.65 6.63
C GLY A 25 -61.64 -5.87 5.09
N GLY A 26 -61.62 -7.13 4.63
CA GLY A 26 -62.02 -7.50 3.25
C GLY A 26 -60.98 -8.21 2.35
N SER A 27 -61.22 -9.49 2.09
CA SER A 27 -60.40 -10.43 1.30
C SER A 27 -60.29 -10.14 -0.20
N SER A 28 -59.15 -10.50 -0.79
CA SER A 28 -59.05 -11.01 -2.18
C SER A 28 -57.83 -11.92 -2.28
N ALA A 29 -58.08 -13.20 -2.56
CA ALA A 29 -57.05 -14.21 -2.74
C ALA A 29 -56.32 -14.00 -4.07
N THR A 30 -55.03 -13.71 -4.00
CA THR A 30 -54.09 -14.04 -5.06
C THR A 30 -52.87 -14.67 -4.40
N SER A 31 -52.57 -15.89 -4.84
CA SER A 31 -51.40 -16.66 -4.45
C SER A 31 -50.11 -15.85 -4.65
N SER A 32 -49.60 -15.25 -3.58
CA SER A 32 -48.26 -14.71 -3.53
C SER A 32 -47.35 -15.71 -2.83
N THR A 33 -46.43 -16.28 -3.60
CA THR A 33 -45.15 -16.80 -3.10
C THR A 33 -44.54 -15.81 -2.09
N PRO A 34 -43.94 -16.27 -0.98
CA PRO A 34 -43.34 -15.36 0.00
C PRO A 34 -42.18 -14.62 -0.66
N VAL A 35 -42.29 -13.30 -0.74
CA VAL A 35 -41.17 -12.42 -1.07
C VAL A 35 -40.30 -12.35 0.17
N THR A 36 -39.15 -13.03 0.15
CA THR A 36 -38.10 -12.81 1.14
C THR A 36 -37.50 -11.43 0.87
N SER A 37 -37.80 -10.44 1.71
CA SER A 37 -37.02 -9.18 1.73
C SER A 37 -35.57 -9.54 2.07
N GLY A 38 -34.70 -9.50 1.06
CA GLY A 38 -33.27 -9.72 1.26
C GLY A 38 -32.65 -8.59 2.09
N VAL A 39 -31.56 -8.89 2.79
CA VAL A 39 -30.78 -7.92 3.58
C VAL A 39 -30.24 -6.82 2.68
N THR A 40 -30.44 -5.57 3.06
CA THR A 40 -29.90 -4.40 2.33
C THR A 40 -28.87 -3.63 3.16
N SER A 41 -28.59 -4.02 4.39
CA SER A 41 -27.83 -3.19 5.33
C SER A 41 -26.90 -4.00 6.21
N GLY A 42 -25.89 -3.32 6.76
CA GLY A 42 -24.92 -3.94 7.65
C GLY A 42 -24.29 -2.97 8.63
N ILE A 43 -23.45 -3.52 9.50
CA ILE A 43 -22.71 -2.79 10.55
C ILE A 43 -21.23 -3.11 10.37
N ALA A 44 -20.41 -2.08 10.15
CA ALA A 44 -18.95 -2.15 10.10
C ALA A 44 -18.37 -2.01 11.50
N VAL A 45 -17.67 -3.03 12.00
CA VAL A 45 -17.27 -3.05 13.41
C VAL A 45 -15.92 -3.70 13.70
N ASP A 46 -15.05 -2.88 14.27
CA ASP A 46 -13.82 -3.15 15.02
C ASP A 46 -13.47 -1.96 15.97
N PRO A 47 -14.11 -1.78 17.13
CA PRO A 47 -15.14 -0.72 17.32
C PRO A 47 -15.88 -0.16 16.09
N TYR A 48 -16.97 0.60 16.25
CA TYR A 48 -17.66 1.17 15.07
C TYR A 48 -16.70 1.95 14.16
N ILE A 49 -16.77 1.65 12.86
CA ILE A 49 -15.98 2.32 11.83
C ILE A 49 -16.91 3.31 11.13
N VAL A 50 -16.50 4.57 11.09
CA VAL A 50 -17.28 5.66 10.47
C VAL A 50 -16.73 5.97 9.08
N GLY A 51 -17.60 6.14 8.09
CA GLY A 51 -17.23 6.49 6.72
C GLY A 51 -16.69 5.34 5.87
N ALA A 52 -16.81 4.09 6.32
CA ALA A 52 -16.44 2.90 5.56
C ALA A 52 -17.45 2.63 4.43
N VAL A 53 -16.95 2.35 3.22
CA VAL A 53 -17.78 1.98 2.06
C VAL A 53 -17.48 0.56 1.64
N PHE A 54 -18.53 -0.22 1.39
CA PHE A 54 -18.44 -1.63 1.01
C PHE A 54 -18.89 -1.86 -0.44
N GLU A 55 -18.36 -2.89 -1.06
CA GLU A 55 -18.82 -3.43 -2.33
C GLU A 55 -19.34 -4.86 -2.13
N GLU A 56 -20.34 -5.25 -2.92
CA GLU A 56 -20.83 -6.62 -2.97
C GLU A 56 -20.20 -7.33 -4.16
N ILE A 57 -19.62 -8.50 -3.91
CA ILE A 57 -18.91 -9.31 -4.90
C ILE A 57 -19.57 -10.68 -4.96
N SER A 58 -19.96 -11.12 -6.15
CA SER A 58 -20.52 -12.45 -6.36
C SER A 58 -19.53 -13.56 -6.05
N ALA A 59 -20.03 -14.80 -5.93
CA ALA A 59 -19.20 -15.98 -5.67
C ALA A 59 -18.11 -16.24 -6.73
N ASP A 60 -18.33 -15.78 -7.97
CA ASP A 60 -17.38 -15.85 -9.09
C ASP A 60 -16.50 -14.59 -9.25
N GLY A 61 -16.55 -13.65 -8.28
CA GLY A 61 -15.63 -12.52 -8.21
C GLY A 61 -16.08 -11.25 -8.96
N ARG A 62 -17.30 -11.20 -9.49
CA ARG A 62 -17.85 -10.01 -10.17
C ARG A 62 -18.44 -9.03 -9.16
N ILE A 63 -18.26 -7.72 -9.39
CA ILE A 63 -18.89 -6.70 -8.55
C ILE A 63 -20.38 -6.65 -8.89
N LEU A 64 -21.24 -6.98 -7.93
CA LEU A 64 -22.69 -6.91 -8.03
C LEU A 64 -23.20 -5.51 -7.68
N GLN A 65 -22.63 -4.91 -6.64
CA GLN A 65 -22.92 -3.55 -6.20
C GLN A 65 -21.61 -2.84 -5.86
N PRO A 66 -21.25 -1.75 -6.57
CA PRO A 66 -19.94 -1.14 -6.43
C PRO A 66 -19.76 -0.31 -5.16
N ALA A 67 -20.84 0.09 -4.48
CA ALA A 67 -20.76 0.89 -3.27
C ALA A 67 -22.03 0.79 -2.42
N SER A 68 -21.85 0.68 -1.11
CA SER A 68 -22.83 1.03 -0.08
C SER A 68 -22.83 2.55 0.18
N THR A 69 -23.75 3.03 1.01
CA THR A 69 -23.54 4.30 1.71
C THR A 69 -22.27 4.20 2.59
N PRO A 70 -21.58 5.33 2.87
CA PRO A 70 -20.60 5.36 3.95
C PRO A 70 -21.26 4.96 5.28
N SER A 71 -20.54 4.26 6.14
CA SER A 71 -21.03 3.90 7.46
C SER A 71 -21.18 5.13 8.36
N ASP A 72 -22.21 5.14 9.21
CA ASP A 72 -22.46 6.22 10.18
C ASP A 72 -21.65 6.06 11.49
N ASP A 73 -21.98 6.87 12.51
CA ASP A 73 -21.35 6.85 13.83
C ASP A 73 -21.61 5.55 14.63
N GLN A 74 -22.61 4.77 14.21
CA GLN A 74 -22.92 3.43 14.72
C GLN A 74 -22.46 2.34 13.75
N GLY A 75 -21.60 2.69 12.79
CA GLY A 75 -21.05 1.78 11.79
C GLY A 75 -22.08 1.28 10.77
N GLN A 76 -23.30 1.83 10.72
CA GLN A 76 -24.36 1.30 9.88
C GLN A 76 -24.23 1.80 8.43
N PHE A 77 -24.39 0.90 7.47
CA PHE A 77 -24.36 1.21 6.04
C PHE A 77 -25.47 0.47 5.29
N ASN A 78 -25.84 0.98 4.11
CA ASN A 78 -26.90 0.43 3.27
C ASN A 78 -26.45 0.25 1.82
N PHE A 79 -26.88 -0.84 1.19
CA PHE A 79 -26.77 -1.06 -0.25
C PHE A 79 -28.06 -0.64 -0.98
N PRO A 80 -27.95 -0.13 -2.21
CA PRO A 80 -29.12 0.23 -3.02
C PRO A 80 -30.07 -0.93 -3.32
N LYS A 81 -29.54 -2.17 -3.40
CA LYS A 81 -30.30 -3.40 -3.66
C LYS A 81 -30.04 -4.43 -2.57
N ALA A 82 -30.98 -5.38 -2.45
CA ALA A 82 -30.81 -6.54 -1.57
C ALA A 82 -29.54 -7.32 -1.94
N LEU A 83 -28.78 -7.71 -0.92
CA LEU A 83 -27.61 -8.54 -1.02
C LEU A 83 -27.98 -9.94 -1.49
N THR A 84 -27.09 -10.52 -2.29
CA THR A 84 -27.26 -11.83 -2.90
C THR A 84 -26.68 -12.91 -1.98
N PRO A 85 -27.46 -13.92 -1.56
CA PRO A 85 -26.92 -15.06 -0.82
C PRO A 85 -25.75 -15.72 -1.55
N GLY A 86 -24.67 -16.02 -0.83
CA GLY A 86 -23.41 -16.55 -1.37
C GLY A 86 -22.43 -15.50 -1.91
N SER A 87 -22.83 -14.22 -2.01
CA SER A 87 -21.91 -13.11 -2.30
C SER A 87 -21.04 -12.77 -1.08
N THR A 88 -20.05 -11.90 -1.27
CA THR A 88 -19.21 -11.34 -0.22
C THR A 88 -19.33 -9.82 -0.21
N VAL A 89 -19.67 -9.26 0.94
CA VAL A 89 -19.54 -7.83 1.23
C VAL A 89 -18.10 -7.57 1.67
N ARG A 90 -17.39 -6.71 0.94
CA ARG A 90 -15.97 -6.40 1.15
C ARG A 90 -15.76 -4.89 1.31
N LEU A 91 -14.93 -4.49 2.26
CA LEU A 91 -14.52 -3.10 2.45
C LEU A 91 -13.72 -2.60 1.25
N LYS A 92 -14.03 -1.41 0.73
CA LYS A 92 -13.25 -0.78 -0.34
C LYS A 92 -11.98 -0.15 0.24
N ILE A 93 -10.83 -0.52 -0.30
CA ILE A 93 -9.52 -0.04 0.15
C ILE A 93 -9.40 1.48 0.06
N SER A 94 -10.04 2.11 -0.93
CA SER A 94 -10.04 3.57 -1.10
C SER A 94 -10.89 4.32 -0.07
N GLN A 95 -11.78 3.64 0.66
CA GLN A 95 -12.77 4.26 1.55
C GLN A 95 -12.96 3.40 2.82
N ARG A 96 -11.88 3.22 3.58
CA ARG A 96 -11.84 2.35 4.77
C ARG A 96 -12.56 2.90 6.00
N GLY A 97 -12.77 4.21 6.07
CA GLY A 97 -13.33 4.88 7.24
C GLY A 97 -12.33 5.08 8.39
N THR A 98 -12.85 5.47 9.56
CA THR A 98 -12.08 5.84 10.76
C THR A 98 -12.67 5.27 12.06
N HIS A 99 -11.83 5.12 13.08
CA HIS A 99 -12.23 5.01 14.49
C HIS A 99 -12.11 6.38 15.14
N GLY A 100 -13.24 7.06 15.33
CA GLY A 100 -13.20 8.46 15.72
C GLY A 100 -12.40 9.27 14.69
N SER A 101 -11.22 9.77 15.08
CA SER A 101 -10.30 10.53 14.21
C SER A 101 -9.18 9.70 13.56
N ALA A 102 -8.99 8.43 13.94
CA ALA A 102 -7.90 7.60 13.42
C ALA A 102 -8.34 6.77 12.20
N PRO A 103 -7.61 6.75 11.07
CA PRO A 103 -7.91 5.89 9.93
C PRO A 103 -7.95 4.40 10.30
N PHE A 104 -8.89 3.65 9.71
CA PHE A 104 -8.92 2.21 9.84
C PHE A 104 -7.90 1.54 8.90
N GLU A 105 -6.93 0.82 9.47
CA GLU A 105 -5.82 0.20 8.71
C GLU A 105 -6.07 -1.27 8.31
N GLY A 106 -7.24 -1.82 8.65
CA GLY A 106 -7.62 -3.21 8.39
C GLY A 106 -8.36 -3.46 7.07
N MET A 107 -8.86 -4.68 6.93
CA MET A 107 -9.79 -5.10 5.87
C MET A 107 -10.93 -5.88 6.49
N LEU A 108 -12.16 -5.57 6.06
CA LEU A 108 -13.36 -6.24 6.54
C LEU A 108 -14.08 -6.95 5.40
N LYS A 109 -14.51 -8.19 5.66
CA LYS A 109 -15.30 -9.01 4.73
C LYS A 109 -16.39 -9.78 5.48
N ARG A 110 -17.50 -10.06 4.80
CA ARG A 110 -18.58 -10.91 5.29
C ARG A 110 -19.24 -11.62 4.11
N LYS A 111 -19.26 -12.95 4.11
CA LYS A 111 -20.11 -13.73 3.20
C LYS A 111 -21.59 -13.48 3.52
N VAL A 112 -22.47 -13.42 2.54
CA VAL A 112 -23.91 -13.26 2.75
C VAL A 112 -24.55 -14.64 2.82
N LEU A 113 -25.28 -14.95 3.89
CA LEU A 113 -25.92 -16.25 4.10
C LEU A 113 -27.40 -16.20 3.70
N PRO A 114 -27.99 -17.32 3.21
CA PRO A 114 -29.42 -17.39 2.91
C PRO A 114 -30.34 -17.07 4.09
N GLU A 115 -29.89 -17.35 5.32
CA GLU A 115 -30.62 -17.11 6.57
C GLU A 115 -30.39 -15.71 7.16
N ASP A 116 -29.54 -14.87 6.55
CA ASP A 116 -29.31 -13.52 7.05
C ASP A 116 -30.61 -12.70 6.98
N VAL A 117 -30.93 -12.03 8.08
CA VAL A 117 -32.09 -11.13 8.22
C VAL A 117 -31.68 -9.85 8.94
N GLY A 118 -32.32 -8.73 8.61
CA GLY A 118 -32.02 -7.45 9.23
C GLY A 118 -30.69 -6.86 8.74
N GLN A 119 -29.74 -6.65 9.66
CA GLN A 119 -28.40 -6.11 9.39
C GLN A 119 -27.33 -7.19 9.54
N ILE A 120 -26.45 -7.32 8.55
CA ILE A 120 -25.25 -8.18 8.68
C ILE A 120 -24.13 -7.47 9.43
N VAL A 121 -23.34 -8.21 10.18
CA VAL A 121 -22.15 -7.66 10.87
C VAL A 121 -20.90 -7.97 10.05
N VAL A 122 -20.18 -6.92 9.67
CA VAL A 122 -18.90 -7.00 8.96
C VAL A 122 -17.79 -6.62 9.95
N SER A 123 -16.97 -7.60 10.32
CA SER A 123 -16.01 -7.50 11.41
C SER A 123 -14.75 -8.35 11.13
N PRO A 124 -13.67 -8.17 11.89
CA PRO A 124 -12.49 -9.03 11.79
C PRO A 124 -12.80 -10.53 11.91
N MET A 125 -13.74 -10.91 12.80
CA MET A 125 -14.18 -12.30 12.91
C MET A 125 -14.88 -12.81 11.65
N THR A 126 -15.83 -12.04 11.10
CA THR A 126 -16.53 -12.45 9.88
C THR A 126 -15.63 -12.43 8.65
N THR A 127 -14.52 -11.67 8.72
CA THR A 127 -13.47 -11.64 7.70
C THR A 127 -12.73 -12.96 7.61
N LEU A 128 -12.35 -13.55 8.75
CA LEU A 128 -11.72 -14.87 8.76
C LEU A 128 -12.65 -15.95 8.18
N VAL A 129 -13.95 -15.87 8.47
CA VAL A 129 -14.94 -16.78 7.87
C VAL A 129 -15.04 -16.58 6.35
N ALA A 130 -15.03 -15.31 5.90
CA ALA A 130 -15.04 -15.00 4.48
C ALA A 130 -13.77 -15.51 3.76
N ASN A 131 -12.62 -15.52 4.44
CA ASN A 131 -11.34 -16.04 3.95
C ASN A 131 -11.26 -17.58 3.95
N GLY A 132 -12.29 -18.28 4.44
CA GLY A 132 -12.40 -19.74 4.29
C GLY A 132 -12.29 -20.54 5.59
N MET A 133 -12.11 -19.89 6.75
CA MET A 133 -12.28 -20.57 8.03
C MET A 133 -13.77 -20.85 8.29
N ASN A 134 -14.10 -21.95 8.97
CA ASN A 134 -15.44 -22.15 9.50
C ASN A 134 -15.58 -21.55 10.91
N GLU A 135 -16.81 -21.40 11.39
CA GLU A 135 -17.09 -20.75 12.68
C GLU A 135 -16.48 -21.48 13.87
N THR A 136 -16.31 -22.80 13.78
CA THR A 136 -15.69 -23.60 14.86
C THR A 136 -14.19 -23.34 14.92
N GLU A 137 -13.53 -23.21 13.77
CA GLU A 137 -12.11 -22.86 13.69
C GLU A 137 -11.85 -21.45 14.21
N VAL A 138 -12.68 -20.47 13.85
CA VAL A 138 -12.55 -19.09 14.36
C VAL A 138 -12.76 -19.05 15.87
N ALA A 139 -13.81 -19.70 16.38
CA ALA A 139 -14.07 -19.76 17.82
C ALA A 139 -12.93 -20.47 18.57
N LYS A 140 -12.35 -21.54 17.99
CA LYS A 140 -11.19 -22.23 18.56
C LYS A 140 -9.94 -21.36 18.58
N LEU A 141 -9.60 -20.71 17.47
CA LEU A 141 -8.47 -19.79 17.36
C LEU A 141 -8.55 -18.70 18.45
N LEU A 142 -9.73 -18.10 18.62
CA LEU A 142 -9.98 -17.11 19.64
C LEU A 142 -9.86 -17.69 21.06
N THR A 143 -10.43 -18.87 21.30
CA THR A 143 -10.32 -19.57 22.59
C THR A 143 -8.87 -19.85 22.95
N ASP A 144 -8.07 -20.35 22.01
CA ASP A 144 -6.65 -20.63 22.20
C ASP A 144 -5.84 -19.34 22.40
N ALA A 145 -6.26 -18.22 21.79
CA ALA A 145 -5.73 -16.88 22.04
C ALA A 145 -6.23 -16.25 23.37
N GLY A 146 -7.04 -16.99 24.13
CA GLY A 146 -7.52 -16.59 25.45
C GLY A 146 -8.84 -15.82 25.45
N PHE A 147 -9.57 -15.76 24.33
CA PHE A 147 -10.88 -15.10 24.22
C PHE A 147 -12.04 -16.08 24.31
N GLN A 148 -13.00 -15.81 25.18
CA GLN A 148 -14.19 -16.67 25.33
C GLN A 148 -15.31 -16.23 24.36
N VAL A 149 -15.19 -16.60 23.09
CA VAL A 149 -16.16 -16.30 22.03
C VAL A 149 -16.73 -17.59 21.45
N ASP A 150 -18.06 -17.72 21.45
CA ASP A 150 -18.73 -18.86 20.83
C ASP A 150 -19.04 -18.63 19.34
N LYS A 151 -19.31 -19.72 18.61
CA LYS A 151 -19.58 -19.67 17.15
C LYS A 151 -20.77 -18.79 16.77
N ASN A 152 -21.78 -18.66 17.63
CA ASN A 152 -22.97 -17.85 17.36
C ASN A 152 -22.68 -16.35 17.58
N GLN A 153 -21.63 -16.03 18.33
CA GLN A 153 -21.21 -14.65 18.61
C GLN A 153 -20.39 -14.01 17.48
N ILE A 154 -19.87 -14.79 16.53
CA ILE A 154 -19.08 -14.30 15.38
C ILE A 154 -19.85 -13.25 14.56
N TYR A 155 -21.16 -13.45 14.41
CA TYR A 155 -22.04 -12.57 13.65
C TYR A 155 -22.76 -11.51 14.50
N SER A 156 -22.42 -11.41 15.78
CA SER A 156 -23.06 -10.46 16.70
C SER A 156 -22.34 -9.11 16.69
N ASN A 157 -23.09 -8.01 16.81
CA ASN A 157 -22.50 -6.69 17.01
C ASN A 157 -21.74 -6.66 18.37
N PRO A 158 -20.41 -6.46 18.40
CA PRO A 158 -19.62 -6.43 19.62
C PRO A 158 -19.75 -5.12 20.41
N MET A 159 -20.23 -4.04 19.78
CA MET A 159 -20.44 -2.73 20.41
C MET A 159 -21.82 -2.57 21.05
N LEU A 160 -22.76 -3.48 20.76
CA LEU A 160 -24.14 -3.37 21.22
C LEU A 160 -24.22 -3.23 22.76
N GLY A 161 -24.72 -2.08 23.20
CA GLY A 161 -24.91 -1.74 24.62
C GLY A 161 -23.65 -1.28 25.35
N LEU A 162 -22.51 -1.13 24.66
CA LEU A 162 -21.29 -0.55 25.23
C LEU A 162 -21.26 0.98 25.12
N ASP A 163 -22.13 1.56 24.31
CA ASP A 163 -22.20 3.00 24.10
C ASP A 163 -22.57 3.76 25.37
N ASN A 164 -21.80 4.82 25.64
CA ASN A 164 -22.04 5.77 26.74
C ASN A 164 -22.13 5.13 28.14
N VAL A 165 -21.56 3.93 28.32
CA VAL A 165 -21.48 3.29 29.64
C VAL A 165 -20.61 4.14 30.57
N LYS A 166 -21.17 4.49 31.73
CA LYS A 166 -20.50 5.19 32.83
C LYS A 166 -20.38 4.23 34.02
N GLY A 167 -19.22 4.16 34.66
CA GLY A 167 -19.01 3.33 35.85
C GLY A 167 -18.49 1.92 35.55
N GLN A 168 -19.01 0.87 36.19
CA GLN A 168 -18.43 -0.48 36.06
C GLN A 168 -18.95 -1.20 34.81
N VAL A 169 -18.03 -1.76 34.02
CA VAL A 169 -18.33 -2.68 32.92
C VAL A 169 -17.65 -4.03 33.20
N PRO A 170 -18.39 -5.15 33.32
CA PRO A 170 -17.76 -6.45 33.52
C PRO A 170 -17.00 -6.90 32.26
N ASP A 171 -15.85 -7.55 32.45
CA ASP A 171 -15.00 -8.01 31.34
C ASP A 171 -15.72 -8.93 30.35
N SER A 172 -16.69 -9.73 30.82
CA SER A 172 -17.51 -10.57 29.94
C SER A 172 -18.25 -9.79 28.85
N ARG A 173 -18.57 -8.51 29.08
CA ARG A 173 -19.19 -7.63 28.08
C ARG A 173 -18.22 -7.08 27.05
N LEU A 174 -16.92 -7.06 27.36
CA LEU A 174 -15.85 -6.56 26.49
C LEU A 174 -15.25 -7.66 25.62
N GLU A 175 -15.52 -8.94 25.90
CA GLU A 175 -14.83 -10.08 25.27
C GLU A 175 -14.94 -10.08 23.74
N LYS A 176 -16.16 -9.90 23.21
CA LYS A 176 -16.40 -9.85 21.75
C LYS A 176 -15.68 -8.67 21.09
N LEU A 177 -15.67 -7.51 21.75
CA LEU A 177 -15.02 -6.31 21.24
C LEU A 177 -13.50 -6.51 21.18
N ARG A 178 -12.91 -6.98 22.28
CA ARG A 178 -11.47 -7.21 22.39
C ARG A 178 -10.98 -8.27 21.42
N ALA A 179 -11.77 -9.30 21.17
CA ALA A 179 -11.44 -10.33 20.20
C ALA A 179 -11.45 -9.79 18.76
N ASN A 180 -12.37 -8.88 18.39
CA ASN A 180 -12.33 -8.22 17.07
C ASN A 180 -11.10 -7.31 16.95
N MET A 181 -10.83 -6.48 17.97
CA MET A 181 -9.65 -5.60 18.01
C MET A 181 -8.34 -6.37 17.91
N ALA A 182 -8.22 -7.48 18.64
CA ALA A 182 -7.03 -8.32 18.61
C ALA A 182 -6.81 -8.96 17.23
N LEU A 183 -7.88 -9.46 16.59
CA LEU A 183 -7.81 -10.02 15.25
C LEU A 183 -7.41 -8.97 14.20
N ASN A 184 -7.99 -7.77 14.27
CA ASN A 184 -7.58 -6.70 13.37
C ASN A 184 -6.11 -6.30 13.60
N ALA A 185 -5.70 -6.06 14.84
CA ALA A 185 -4.33 -5.73 15.19
C ALA A 185 -3.33 -6.77 14.66
N PHE A 186 -3.68 -8.06 14.80
CA PHE A 186 -2.90 -9.16 14.28
C PHE A 186 -2.83 -9.21 12.74
N MET A 187 -3.97 -9.06 12.04
CA MET A 187 -3.98 -9.01 10.56
C MET A 187 -3.19 -7.82 10.03
N VAL A 188 -3.29 -6.65 10.68
CA VAL A 188 -2.50 -5.47 10.33
C VAL A 188 -1.02 -5.68 10.64
N ALA A 189 -0.67 -6.29 11.78
CA ALA A 189 0.72 -6.54 12.16
C ALA A 189 1.43 -7.53 11.22
N THR A 190 0.72 -8.56 10.77
CA THR A 190 1.24 -9.53 9.80
C THR A 190 1.14 -9.05 8.35
N GLY A 191 0.32 -8.03 8.09
CA GLY A 191 0.00 -7.58 6.73
C GLY A 191 -0.82 -8.58 5.92
N ASN A 192 -1.35 -9.63 6.56
CA ASN A 192 -2.14 -10.67 5.91
C ASN A 192 -3.63 -10.52 6.22
N PHE A 193 -4.36 -9.92 5.29
CA PHE A 193 -5.81 -9.70 5.37
C PHE A 193 -6.64 -10.83 4.72
N ASP A 194 -5.98 -11.76 4.05
CA ASP A 194 -6.56 -12.93 3.38
C ASP A 194 -6.31 -14.22 4.18
N MET A 195 -6.06 -14.07 5.49
CA MET A 195 -5.66 -15.15 6.37
C MET A 195 -6.67 -16.30 6.39
N GLY A 196 -6.21 -17.49 6.00
CA GLY A 196 -6.96 -18.73 6.02
C GLY A 196 -6.57 -19.65 7.19
N PRO A 197 -7.12 -20.87 7.21
CA PRO A 197 -6.87 -21.83 8.28
C PRO A 197 -5.40 -22.22 8.45
N ALA A 198 -4.62 -22.32 7.36
CA ALA A 198 -3.22 -22.74 7.44
C ALA A 198 -2.36 -21.66 8.10
N GLU A 199 -2.54 -20.40 7.69
CA GLU A 199 -1.79 -19.26 8.20
C GLU A 199 -2.17 -18.93 9.64
N ALA A 200 -3.45 -19.04 10.00
CA ALA A 200 -3.93 -18.81 11.36
C ALA A 200 -3.40 -19.85 12.37
N ASN A 201 -3.12 -21.08 11.91
CA ASN A 201 -2.58 -22.16 12.73
C ASN A 201 -1.04 -22.23 12.77
N SER A 202 -0.34 -21.33 12.07
CA SER A 202 1.12 -21.25 12.15
C SER A 202 1.54 -20.79 13.55
N ALA A 203 2.49 -21.49 14.18
CA ALA A 203 2.99 -21.16 15.51
C ALA A 203 3.49 -19.71 15.60
N ALA A 204 4.21 -19.23 14.58
CA ALA A 204 4.73 -17.86 14.55
C ALA A 204 3.62 -16.80 14.49
N ASN A 205 2.60 -17.02 13.67
CA ASN A 205 1.45 -16.10 13.58
C ASN A 205 0.60 -16.15 14.84
N PHE A 206 0.43 -17.34 15.41
CA PHE A 206 -0.35 -17.53 16.61
C PHE A 206 0.28 -16.82 17.83
N GLU A 207 1.62 -16.78 17.93
CA GLU A 207 2.31 -15.98 18.95
C GLU A 207 1.98 -14.49 18.85
N VAL A 208 1.96 -13.92 17.64
CA VAL A 208 1.57 -12.51 17.43
C VAL A 208 0.12 -12.27 17.86
N LEU A 209 -0.80 -13.16 17.48
CA LEU A 209 -2.21 -13.06 17.88
C LEU A 209 -2.38 -13.10 19.40
N GLN A 210 -1.68 -14.02 20.09
CA GLN A 210 -1.72 -14.10 21.55
C GLN A 210 -1.25 -12.82 22.20
N ASP A 211 -0.11 -12.28 21.76
CA ASP A 211 0.49 -11.09 22.37
C ASP A 211 -0.31 -9.82 22.08
N MET A 212 -0.86 -9.68 20.87
CA MET A 212 -1.83 -8.61 20.55
C MET A 212 -3.11 -8.75 21.37
N GLY A 213 -3.58 -9.98 21.58
CA GLY A 213 -4.73 -10.26 22.44
C GLY A 213 -4.50 -9.84 23.89
N GLN A 214 -3.32 -10.13 24.44
CA GLN A 214 -2.91 -9.69 25.78
C GLN A 214 -2.75 -8.17 25.88
N ALA A 215 -2.24 -7.52 24.84
CA ALA A 215 -2.14 -6.06 24.78
C ALA A 215 -3.53 -5.40 24.87
N VAL A 216 -4.46 -5.84 24.03
CA VAL A 216 -5.85 -5.33 24.02
C VAL A 216 -6.53 -5.60 25.37
N LYS A 217 -6.42 -6.81 25.92
CA LYS A 217 -6.97 -7.15 27.24
C LYS A 217 -6.36 -6.31 28.37
N GLY A 218 -5.06 -6.04 28.28
CA GLY A 218 -4.34 -5.22 29.26
C GLY A 218 -4.77 -3.77 29.28
N MET A 219 -5.14 -3.18 28.14
CA MET A 219 -5.54 -1.78 28.02
C MET A 219 -7.07 -1.58 28.17
N LEU A 220 -7.86 -2.52 27.67
CA LEU A 220 -9.33 -2.48 27.73
C LEU A 220 -9.84 -3.56 28.68
N ASN A 221 -9.96 -3.23 29.97
CA ASN A 221 -10.57 -4.12 30.96
C ASN A 221 -11.30 -3.32 32.05
N SER A 222 -12.12 -4.03 32.81
CA SER A 222 -12.92 -3.46 33.91
C SER A 222 -12.10 -2.73 34.97
N GLY A 223 -10.96 -3.31 35.34
CA GLY A 223 -10.06 -2.77 36.37
C GLY A 223 -9.41 -1.47 35.91
N GLU A 224 -8.89 -1.45 34.69
CA GLU A 224 -8.27 -0.28 34.07
C GLU A 224 -9.28 0.86 33.92
N PHE A 225 -10.49 0.56 33.42
CA PHE A 225 -11.56 1.56 33.31
C PHE A 225 -11.92 2.19 34.67
N THR A 226 -12.03 1.36 35.71
CA THR A 226 -12.33 1.83 37.07
C THR A 226 -11.18 2.66 37.65
N SER A 227 -9.94 2.22 37.43
CA SER A 227 -8.73 2.93 37.88
C SER A 227 -8.60 4.29 37.24
N LEU A 228 -8.71 4.36 35.91
CA LEU A 228 -8.64 5.61 35.15
C LEU A 228 -9.79 6.55 35.49
N ALA A 229 -11.01 6.04 35.66
CA ALA A 229 -12.14 6.86 36.10
C ALA A 229 -11.88 7.51 37.47
N ALA A 230 -11.30 6.77 38.43
CA ALA A 230 -10.96 7.31 39.74
C ALA A 230 -9.83 8.35 39.69
N GLN A 231 -8.82 8.13 38.86
CA GLN A 231 -7.70 9.07 38.68
C GLN A 231 -8.16 10.37 38.01
N LEU A 232 -8.90 10.27 36.89
CA LEU A 232 -9.38 11.43 36.14
C LEU A 232 -10.44 12.23 36.91
N ALA A 233 -11.20 11.61 37.82
CA ALA A 233 -12.12 12.34 38.70
C ALA A 233 -11.41 13.31 39.67
N THR A 234 -10.10 13.18 39.86
CA THR A 234 -9.30 14.13 40.67
C THR A 234 -8.71 15.27 39.84
N ASP A 235 -8.82 15.23 38.52
CA ASP A 235 -8.32 16.26 37.63
C ASP A 235 -9.27 17.49 37.62
N PRO A 236 -8.84 18.66 38.12
CA PRO A 236 -9.71 19.84 38.19
C PRO A 236 -10.05 20.44 36.81
N THR A 237 -9.38 20.00 35.73
CA THR A 237 -9.65 20.47 34.36
C THR A 237 -10.79 19.71 33.67
N LEU A 238 -11.13 18.52 34.16
CA LEU A 238 -12.21 17.70 33.63
C LEU A 238 -13.50 17.90 34.42
N THR A 239 -14.56 18.35 33.76
CA THR A 239 -15.91 18.51 34.31
C THR A 239 -16.82 17.33 33.94
N GLU A 240 -16.46 16.54 32.94
CA GLU A 240 -17.19 15.35 32.50
C GLU A 240 -16.54 14.05 33.00
N PRO A 241 -17.32 13.06 33.47
CA PRO A 241 -16.78 11.78 33.90
C PRO A 241 -16.30 10.97 32.69
N LEU A 242 -15.33 10.08 32.89
CA LEU A 242 -14.87 9.13 31.87
C LEU A 242 -16.01 8.24 31.34
N HIS A 243 -16.16 8.13 30.02
CA HIS A 243 -17.07 7.19 29.34
C HIS A 243 -16.29 6.00 28.75
N LEU A 244 -16.95 4.84 28.61
CA LEU A 244 -16.30 3.66 28.03
C LEU A 244 -15.78 3.90 26.60
N ASN A 245 -16.50 4.66 25.77
CA ASN A 245 -16.04 5.02 24.43
C ASN A 245 -14.72 5.80 24.44
N ASP A 246 -14.46 6.62 25.46
CA ASP A 246 -13.19 7.37 25.58
C ASP A 246 -12.02 6.37 25.75
N LEU A 247 -12.21 5.33 26.58
CA LEU A 247 -11.22 4.27 26.76
C LEU A 247 -11.10 3.38 25.50
N ILE A 248 -12.21 3.06 24.84
CA ILE A 248 -12.21 2.25 23.62
C ILE A 248 -11.38 2.94 22.54
N HIS A 249 -11.65 4.21 22.23
CA HIS A 249 -10.90 4.96 21.22
C HIS A 249 -9.43 5.13 21.61
N SER A 250 -9.16 5.43 22.88
CA SER A 250 -7.77 5.50 23.38
C SER A 250 -7.03 4.18 23.23
N THR A 251 -7.72 3.05 23.45
CA THR A 251 -7.13 1.71 23.25
C THR A 251 -6.87 1.45 21.77
N VAL A 252 -7.77 1.83 20.87
CA VAL A 252 -7.56 1.72 19.43
C VAL A 252 -6.28 2.47 19.02
N ASP A 253 -6.13 3.73 19.43
CA ASP A 253 -4.96 4.54 19.10
C ASP A 253 -3.66 3.89 19.60
N GLN A 254 -3.64 3.41 20.84
CA GLN A 254 -2.46 2.77 21.42
C GLN A 254 -2.14 1.42 20.77
N VAL A 255 -3.17 0.63 20.41
CA VAL A 255 -2.98 -0.64 19.70
C VAL A 255 -2.46 -0.39 18.29
N GLN A 256 -2.95 0.61 17.56
CA GLN A 256 -2.42 0.98 16.25
C GLN A 256 -0.94 1.37 16.33
N ASN A 257 -0.56 2.18 17.32
CA ASN A 257 0.84 2.51 17.57
C ASN A 257 1.71 1.27 17.85
N LEU A 258 1.20 0.34 18.67
CA LEU A 258 1.88 -0.92 18.98
C LEU A 258 2.05 -1.80 17.74
N VAL A 259 1.02 -1.89 16.89
CA VAL A 259 1.05 -2.64 15.63
C VAL A 259 2.09 -2.07 14.67
N GLN A 260 2.16 -0.74 14.51
CA GLN A 260 3.13 -0.10 13.63
C GLN A 260 4.59 -0.32 14.09
N LYS A 261 4.83 -0.26 15.40
CA LYS A 261 6.13 -0.62 16.00
C LYS A 261 6.46 -2.08 15.74
N THR A 262 5.52 -2.99 16.00
CA THR A 262 5.67 -4.42 15.76
C THR A 262 6.04 -4.73 14.31
N ARG A 263 5.33 -4.13 13.33
CA ARG A 263 5.64 -4.28 11.90
C ARG A 263 7.06 -3.82 11.58
N SER A 264 7.46 -2.68 12.12
CA SER A 264 8.79 -2.11 11.91
C SER A 264 9.89 -3.04 12.44
N HIS A 265 9.68 -3.63 13.62
CA HIS A 265 10.60 -4.60 14.21
C HIS A 265 10.68 -5.90 13.40
N MET A 266 9.54 -6.43 12.95
CA MET A 266 9.50 -7.62 12.11
C MET A 266 10.22 -7.39 10.77
N GLN A 267 10.04 -6.24 10.14
CA GLN A 267 10.76 -5.89 8.90
C GLN A 267 12.27 -5.80 9.09
N GLY A 268 12.73 -5.26 10.23
CA GLY A 268 14.16 -5.18 10.56
C GLY A 268 14.78 -6.52 10.97
N ASN A 269 13.97 -7.50 11.36
CA ASN A 269 14.40 -8.80 11.88
C ASN A 269 14.08 -9.97 10.93
N GLY A 270 14.11 -9.73 9.61
CA GLY A 270 13.89 -10.78 8.60
C GLY A 270 12.50 -11.43 8.65
N GLY A 271 11.49 -10.73 9.17
CA GLY A 271 10.12 -11.22 9.36
C GLY A 271 9.84 -11.87 10.72
N HIS A 272 10.84 -11.98 11.61
CA HIS A 272 10.68 -12.60 12.93
C HIS A 272 10.11 -11.62 13.97
N PHE A 273 9.12 -12.11 14.72
CA PHE A 273 8.50 -11.37 15.81
C PHE A 273 9.37 -11.40 17.07
N ASP A 274 9.73 -10.23 17.59
CA ASP A 274 10.50 -10.07 18.83
C ASP A 274 9.57 -9.75 20.00
N ARG A 275 9.30 -10.77 20.82
CA ARG A 275 8.44 -10.66 22.01
C ARG A 275 9.00 -9.72 23.07
N ALA A 276 10.32 -9.62 23.23
CA ALA A 276 10.91 -8.76 24.26
C ALA A 276 10.72 -7.29 23.88
N GLN A 277 10.96 -6.95 22.62
CA GLN A 277 10.73 -5.61 22.09
C GLN A 277 9.24 -5.25 22.13
N PHE A 278 8.37 -6.17 21.69
CA PHE A 278 6.90 -6.01 21.80
C PHE A 278 6.48 -5.69 23.24
N THR A 279 7.00 -6.43 24.23
CA THR A 279 6.69 -6.21 25.64
C THR A 279 7.12 -4.81 26.11
N SER A 280 8.30 -4.37 25.68
CA SER A 280 8.79 -3.02 25.98
C SER A 280 7.88 -1.94 25.39
N ASP A 281 7.46 -2.08 24.13
CA ASP A 281 6.56 -1.14 23.48
C ASP A 281 5.16 -1.14 24.10
N LEU A 282 4.64 -2.31 24.48
CA LEU A 282 3.37 -2.41 25.18
C LEU A 282 3.39 -1.67 26.52
N ASN A 283 4.47 -1.81 27.31
CA ASN A 283 4.59 -1.09 28.57
C ASN A 283 4.61 0.43 28.35
N LEU A 284 5.34 0.91 27.34
CA LEU A 284 5.31 2.32 26.95
C LEU A 284 3.90 2.79 26.57
N MET A 285 3.15 1.99 25.80
CA MET A 285 1.78 2.35 25.42
C MET A 285 0.84 2.37 26.62
N LYS A 286 1.02 1.47 27.60
CA LYS A 286 0.25 1.47 28.86
C LYS A 286 0.56 2.68 29.72
N ASP A 287 1.83 3.07 29.84
CA ASP A 287 2.24 4.26 30.60
C ASP A 287 1.65 5.55 30.03
N GLN A 288 1.40 5.58 28.72
CA GLN A 288 0.79 6.72 28.02
C GLN A 288 -0.75 6.70 28.03
N LEU A 289 -1.37 5.55 28.32
CA LEU A 289 -2.82 5.35 28.18
C LEU A 289 -3.63 6.37 28.98
N GLN A 290 -3.22 6.67 30.22
CA GLN A 290 -3.91 7.65 31.06
C GLN A 290 -4.00 9.03 30.41
N GLN A 291 -2.91 9.50 29.79
CA GLN A 291 -2.88 10.80 29.15
C GLN A 291 -3.71 10.82 27.86
N VAL A 292 -3.70 9.72 27.08
CA VAL A 292 -4.54 9.60 25.88
C VAL A 292 -6.02 9.61 26.26
N VAL A 293 -6.40 8.86 27.29
CA VAL A 293 -7.79 8.82 27.79
C VAL A 293 -8.23 10.19 28.29
N ARG A 294 -7.37 10.90 29.04
CA ARG A 294 -7.63 12.28 29.46
C ARG A 294 -7.93 13.19 28.26
N ASN A 295 -7.16 13.08 27.18
CA ASN A 295 -7.37 13.88 25.97
C ASN A 295 -8.74 13.59 25.32
N TYR A 296 -9.17 12.33 25.27
CA TYR A 296 -10.49 11.97 24.76
C TYR A 296 -11.64 12.52 25.63
N VAL A 297 -11.52 12.45 26.95
CA VAL A 297 -12.51 13.06 27.88
C VAL A 297 -12.58 14.57 27.66
N GLN A 298 -11.42 15.23 27.59
CA GLN A 298 -11.35 16.68 27.33
C GLN A 298 -11.96 17.04 25.98
N LYS A 299 -11.67 16.27 24.92
CA LYS A 299 -12.24 16.48 23.57
C LYS A 299 -13.76 16.39 23.58
N ARG A 300 -14.32 15.38 24.26
CA ARG A 300 -15.78 15.23 24.41
C ARG A 300 -16.38 16.36 25.24
N GLN A 301 -15.73 16.76 26.32
CA GLN A 301 -16.14 17.91 27.12
C GLN A 301 -16.14 19.20 26.28
N ASN A 302 -15.11 19.41 25.45
CA ASN A 302 -15.03 20.57 24.56
C ASN A 302 -16.10 20.54 23.46
N ALA A 303 -16.51 19.36 23.00
CA ALA A 303 -17.64 19.22 22.08
C ALA A 303 -19.01 19.51 22.76
N ASN A 304 -19.13 19.22 24.06
CA ASN A 304 -20.35 19.43 24.85
C ASN A 304 -20.44 20.82 25.47
N SER A 305 -19.30 21.45 25.74
CA SER A 305 -19.18 22.83 26.21
C SER A 305 -19.27 23.69 24.97
N ASN A 306 -20.29 24.53 24.84
CA ASN A 306 -20.40 25.50 23.75
C ASN A 306 -19.32 26.61 23.92
N MET A 307 -18.04 26.22 23.94
CA MET A 307 -16.83 27.01 24.16
C MET A 307 -16.14 27.30 22.81
N PRO A 308 -15.38 28.41 22.72
CA PRO A 308 -14.91 28.97 21.46
C PRO A 308 -13.83 28.12 20.78
N PRO A 309 -13.48 28.43 19.50
CA PRO A 309 -12.59 27.61 18.68
C PRO A 309 -11.23 27.33 19.31
N VAL A 310 -10.67 26.17 18.98
CA VAL A 310 -9.35 25.70 19.41
C VAL A 310 -8.27 26.76 19.14
N ASP A 311 -7.59 27.23 20.20
CA ASP A 311 -6.53 28.24 20.09
C ASP A 311 -5.20 27.61 19.63
N GLY A 312 -4.73 27.99 18.43
CA GLY A 312 -3.49 27.49 17.84
C GLY A 312 -2.24 27.76 18.66
N ARG A 313 -2.23 28.82 19.48
CA ARG A 313 -1.12 29.11 20.41
C ARG A 313 -1.06 28.08 21.53
N THR A 314 -2.21 27.70 22.07
CA THR A 314 -2.32 26.65 23.08
C THR A 314 -1.92 25.29 22.49
N VAL A 315 -2.39 24.95 21.28
CA VAL A 315 -1.97 23.73 20.57
C VAL A 315 -0.45 23.67 20.40
N PHE A 316 0.18 24.77 19.98
CA PHE A 316 1.64 24.85 19.87
C PHE A 316 2.34 24.70 21.23
N THR A 317 1.82 25.35 22.28
CA THR A 317 2.41 25.33 23.61
C THR A 317 2.41 23.93 24.19
N ASP A 318 1.29 23.22 24.10
CA ASP A 318 1.11 21.90 24.71
C ASP A 318 1.81 20.79 23.91
N ASN A 319 1.88 20.94 22.58
CA ASN A 319 2.32 19.85 21.70
C ASN A 319 3.65 20.09 21.00
N CYS A 320 4.16 21.31 20.90
CA CYS A 320 5.32 21.60 20.04
C CYS A 320 6.45 22.32 20.78
N SER A 321 6.14 23.13 21.79
CA SER A 321 7.08 24.05 22.45
C SER A 321 8.25 23.37 23.16
N MET A 322 8.12 22.08 23.51
CA MET A 322 9.22 21.32 24.13
C MET A 322 10.41 21.09 23.20
N CYS A 323 10.19 21.09 21.88
CA CYS A 323 11.25 20.84 20.89
C CYS A 323 11.41 22.00 19.91
N HIS A 324 10.32 22.72 19.62
CA HIS A 324 10.27 23.78 18.63
C HIS A 324 10.14 25.16 19.27
N ASN A 325 10.69 26.15 18.59
CA ASN A 325 10.66 27.55 18.97
C ASN A 325 9.96 28.41 17.91
N ILE A 326 9.58 29.62 18.28
CA ILE A 326 8.95 30.63 17.41
C ILE A 326 9.76 31.91 17.55
N GLY A 327 10.12 32.53 16.43
CA GLY A 327 10.69 33.89 16.37
C GLY A 327 12.16 34.03 16.76
N ASN A 328 12.91 32.93 16.89
CA ASN A 328 14.29 32.95 17.37
C ASN A 328 15.34 32.65 16.29
N GLY A 329 14.94 32.33 15.05
CA GLY A 329 15.83 32.11 13.92
C GLY A 329 16.80 30.94 14.13
N GLY A 330 16.35 29.72 13.82
CA GLY A 330 17.16 28.50 13.93
C GLY A 330 16.55 27.30 13.22
N THR A 331 17.22 26.14 13.26
CA THR A 331 16.76 24.89 12.61
C THR A 331 15.44 24.36 13.16
N MET A 332 15.13 24.66 14.43
CA MET A 332 13.89 24.25 15.11
C MET A 332 12.78 25.31 15.10
N ASP A 333 13.02 26.48 14.49
CA ASP A 333 12.04 27.58 14.44
C ASP A 333 10.91 27.27 13.44
N LEU A 334 9.67 27.31 13.89
CA LEU A 334 8.48 27.00 13.10
C LEU A 334 7.72 28.22 12.55
N THR A 335 8.26 29.42 12.72
CA THR A 335 7.66 30.66 12.18
C THR A 335 7.49 30.59 10.65
N GLY A 336 6.28 30.80 10.15
CA GLY A 336 5.95 30.76 8.72
C GLY A 336 5.97 29.37 8.10
N LYS A 337 5.91 28.30 8.92
CA LYS A 337 6.03 26.90 8.46
C LYS A 337 4.77 26.07 8.74
N GLY A 338 3.60 26.70 8.87
CA GLY A 338 2.33 26.04 9.17
C GLY A 338 2.03 24.87 8.23
N THR A 339 2.07 25.10 6.91
CA THR A 339 1.81 24.03 5.91
C THR A 339 2.82 22.88 5.98
N LYS A 340 4.07 23.17 6.34
CA LYS A 340 5.11 22.15 6.52
C LYS A 340 4.91 21.36 7.80
N ALA A 341 4.49 22.03 8.88
CA ALA A 341 4.11 21.37 10.13
C ALA A 341 2.89 20.48 9.92
N GLN A 342 1.87 20.96 9.20
CA GLN A 342 0.71 20.19 8.79
C GLN A 342 1.10 18.91 8.05
N ALA A 343 1.87 19.02 6.97
CA ALA A 343 2.32 17.86 6.20
C ALA A 343 3.18 16.88 7.02
N LYS A 344 4.02 17.40 7.91
CA LYS A 344 4.87 16.58 8.79
C LYS A 344 4.06 15.83 9.86
N ILE A 345 3.10 16.50 10.49
CA ILE A 345 2.23 15.91 11.53
C ILE A 345 1.28 14.88 10.89
N SER A 346 0.67 15.21 9.75
CA SER A 346 -0.14 14.25 8.97
C SER A 346 0.69 13.06 8.47
N GLY A 347 2.00 13.23 8.28
CA GLY A 347 2.95 12.18 7.95
C GLY A 347 3.58 11.45 9.16
N GLY A 348 3.07 11.66 10.38
CA GLY A 348 3.50 10.93 11.57
C GLY A 348 4.70 11.51 12.34
N HIS A 349 4.94 12.83 12.27
CA HIS A 349 6.06 13.45 12.98
C HIS A 349 6.01 13.22 14.51
N ASN A 350 6.96 12.44 15.03
CA ASN A 350 7.06 12.05 16.44
C ASN A 350 5.73 11.48 17.01
N ASN A 351 4.94 10.81 16.17
CA ASN A 351 3.62 10.24 16.49
C ASN A 351 2.65 11.23 17.15
N ARG A 352 2.79 12.53 16.86
CA ARG A 352 1.81 13.53 17.31
C ARG A 352 0.61 13.51 16.40
N HIS A 353 -0.57 13.31 16.97
CA HIS A 353 -1.84 13.38 16.28
C HIS A 353 -2.63 14.59 16.79
N LEU A 354 -2.94 15.49 15.86
CA LEU A 354 -3.83 16.63 16.07
C LEU A 354 -5.08 16.42 15.21
N THR A 355 -6.23 16.84 15.71
CA THR A 355 -7.48 16.89 14.94
C THR A 355 -7.36 17.87 13.76
N ALA A 356 -8.26 17.77 12.78
CA ALA A 356 -8.28 18.70 11.64
C ALA A 356 -8.37 20.17 12.11
N ASP A 357 -9.15 20.44 13.15
CA ASP A 357 -9.33 21.79 13.71
C ASP A 357 -8.10 22.26 14.49
N GLU A 358 -7.49 21.40 15.31
CA GLU A 358 -6.23 21.71 16.01
C GLU A 358 -5.07 21.92 15.03
N LEU A 359 -5.02 21.12 13.96
CA LEU A 359 -3.99 21.22 12.92
C LEU A 359 -4.16 22.50 12.10
N THR A 360 -5.40 22.88 11.80
CA THR A 360 -5.73 24.14 11.14
C THR A 360 -5.40 25.33 12.03
N ALA A 361 -5.77 25.27 13.32
CA ALA A 361 -5.45 26.31 14.30
C ALA A 361 -3.93 26.46 14.51
N LEU A 362 -3.21 25.34 14.66
CA LEU A 362 -1.75 25.31 14.75
C LEU A 362 -1.10 25.91 13.50
N THR A 363 -1.57 25.52 12.31
CA THR A 363 -1.07 26.05 11.03
C THR A 363 -1.22 27.57 10.98
N GLY A 364 -2.41 28.09 11.31
CA GLY A 364 -2.66 29.53 11.36
C GLY A 364 -1.78 30.28 12.37
N TYR A 365 -1.55 29.70 13.55
CA TYR A 365 -0.66 30.30 14.56
C TYR A 365 0.82 30.30 14.11
N LEU A 366 1.30 29.21 13.52
CA LEU A 366 2.67 29.10 13.04
C LEU A 366 2.97 30.08 11.90
N ASP A 367 2.00 30.31 11.02
CA ASP A 367 2.14 31.24 9.89
C ASP A 367 2.00 32.70 10.29
N ASN A 368 1.34 32.99 11.42
CA ASN A 368 1.21 34.35 11.95
C ASN A 368 1.23 34.44 13.49
N PRO A 369 2.40 34.23 14.13
CA PRO A 369 2.52 34.15 15.59
C PRO A 369 2.34 35.50 16.34
N GLY A 370 1.97 36.58 15.65
CA GLY A 370 1.75 37.92 16.21
C GLY A 370 0.40 38.58 15.86
N GLY A 371 -0.50 37.89 15.14
CA GLY A 371 -1.80 38.44 14.75
C GLY A 371 -2.85 38.33 15.86
N ALA A 372 -3.54 39.43 16.18
CA ALA A 372 -4.76 39.39 16.99
C ALA A 372 -5.91 38.75 16.18
N MET A 373 -6.58 37.73 16.73
CA MET A 373 -7.74 37.08 16.10
C MET A 373 -8.97 38.01 16.01
N PRO A 374 -9.80 37.91 14.95
CA PRO A 374 -11.16 38.44 14.96
C PRO A 374 -12.11 37.54 15.79
N PRO A 375 -13.25 38.07 16.29
CA PRO A 375 -14.21 37.31 17.10
C PRO A 375 -14.98 36.29 16.26
N GLY A 376 -15.09 35.05 16.76
CA GLY A 376 -15.90 34.00 16.14
C GLY A 376 -17.41 34.16 16.40
N ASN A 377 -18.22 33.65 15.48
CA ASN A 377 -19.63 33.36 15.71
C ASN A 377 -19.95 31.97 15.11
N GLY A 378 -20.57 31.09 15.91
CA GLY A 378 -20.82 29.69 15.57
C GLY A 378 -22.21 29.41 15.01
N SER A 379 -22.43 28.16 14.56
CA SER A 379 -23.71 27.44 14.68
C SER A 379 -23.52 25.95 14.37
N GLY A 380 -24.08 25.09 15.23
CA GLY A 380 -24.09 23.63 15.09
C GLY A 380 -25.25 23.07 14.25
N ASN A 381 -25.22 21.75 14.07
CA ASN A 381 -26.15 20.91 13.30
C ASN A 381 -27.58 20.84 13.89
N ASN A 382 -28.60 20.96 13.04
CA ASN A 382 -29.54 19.87 12.75
C ASN A 382 -30.42 20.18 11.52
N GLY A 383 -30.83 19.11 10.83
CA GLY A 383 -31.43 19.08 9.49
C GLY A 383 -32.52 20.12 9.18
N GLY A 384 -32.40 20.72 7.99
CA GLY A 384 -33.39 21.57 7.36
C GLY A 384 -32.74 22.50 6.34
N ASN A 385 -33.03 22.28 5.05
CA ASN A 385 -32.59 23.11 3.93
C ASN A 385 -32.96 24.61 4.16
N MET A 386 -31.97 25.47 4.47
CA MET A 386 -32.06 26.93 4.31
C MET A 386 -30.73 27.51 3.77
N PRO A 387 -30.74 28.49 2.85
CA PRO A 387 -29.53 29.03 2.22
C PRO A 387 -28.74 29.96 3.16
N ALA A 388 -27.40 29.91 3.09
CA ALA A 388 -26.50 30.73 3.89
C ALA A 388 -26.51 32.23 3.47
N ASP A 389 -26.55 33.12 4.46
CA ASP A 389 -26.54 34.59 4.31
C ASP A 389 -25.18 35.11 3.79
N GLY A 390 -25.22 35.77 2.64
CA GLY A 390 -24.06 36.30 1.91
C GLY A 390 -23.24 37.36 2.63
N SER A 391 -23.86 38.13 3.51
CA SER A 391 -23.16 39.17 4.29
C SER A 391 -22.21 38.55 5.31
N THR A 392 -22.64 37.43 5.92
CA THR A 392 -21.85 36.62 6.84
C THR A 392 -20.73 35.89 6.11
N LEU A 393 -21.02 35.31 4.94
CA LEU A 393 -20.03 34.66 4.10
C LEU A 393 -18.92 35.64 3.65
N TYR A 394 -19.28 36.87 3.24
CA TYR A 394 -18.30 37.90 2.89
C TYR A 394 -17.45 38.33 4.09
N ALA A 395 -18.07 38.52 5.26
CA ALA A 395 -17.36 38.92 6.48
C ALA A 395 -16.29 37.89 6.89
N ASN A 396 -16.63 36.60 6.81
CA ASN A 396 -15.75 35.51 7.24
C ASN A 396 -14.61 35.24 6.25
N ASN A 397 -14.88 35.37 4.95
CA ASN A 397 -13.97 34.89 3.91
C ASN A 397 -13.22 35.99 3.16
N CYS A 398 -13.76 37.22 3.13
CA CYS A 398 -13.29 38.27 2.21
C CYS A 398 -12.87 39.56 2.94
N ALA A 399 -13.50 39.91 4.06
CA ALA A 399 -13.33 41.21 4.69
C ALA A 399 -11.91 41.48 5.21
N GLY A 400 -11.18 40.42 5.62
CA GLY A 400 -9.80 40.54 6.10
C GLY A 400 -8.81 41.08 5.06
N CYS A 401 -9.07 40.87 3.76
CA CYS A 401 -8.22 41.34 2.68
C CYS A 401 -8.84 42.48 1.86
N HIS A 402 -10.18 42.58 1.81
CA HIS A 402 -10.87 43.53 0.93
C HIS A 402 -11.58 44.68 1.66
N GLY A 403 -11.53 44.71 2.99
CA GLY A 403 -12.29 45.64 3.82
C GLY A 403 -13.72 45.16 4.08
N GLY A 404 -14.37 45.76 5.09
CA GLY A 404 -15.75 45.42 5.46
C GLY A 404 -16.73 45.63 4.31
N LEU A 405 -17.89 44.96 4.34
CA LEU A 405 -18.81 44.91 3.19
C LEU A 405 -19.20 46.31 2.68
N SER A 406 -19.46 47.27 3.58
CA SER A 406 -19.80 48.67 3.24
C SER A 406 -18.63 49.52 2.75
N THR A 407 -17.39 49.06 2.93
CA THR A 407 -16.15 49.76 2.55
C THR A 407 -15.29 48.92 1.61
N SER A 408 -15.87 47.85 1.04
CA SER A 408 -15.12 46.88 0.26
C SER A 408 -14.50 47.51 -0.97
N SER A 409 -13.20 47.24 -1.18
CA SER A 409 -12.50 47.56 -2.43
C SER A 409 -13.03 46.75 -3.64
N LYS A 410 -13.97 45.83 -3.41
CA LYS A 410 -14.57 44.90 -4.38
C LYS A 410 -16.10 44.99 -4.41
N ALA A 411 -16.67 46.11 -3.96
CA ALA A 411 -18.11 46.38 -4.07
C ALA A 411 -18.60 46.21 -5.53
N GLY A 412 -19.80 45.62 -5.69
CA GLY A 412 -20.44 45.40 -7.00
C GLY A 412 -19.91 44.23 -7.81
N ARG A 413 -19.06 43.35 -7.25
CA ARG A 413 -18.53 42.18 -7.98
C ARG A 413 -19.54 41.03 -7.98
N GLY A 414 -19.87 40.56 -9.18
CA GLY A 414 -20.77 39.42 -9.39
C GLY A 414 -20.11 38.06 -9.09
N ALA A 415 -20.93 37.03 -8.88
CA ALA A 415 -20.50 35.70 -8.45
C ALA A 415 -19.47 35.06 -9.38
N ALA A 416 -19.64 35.19 -10.69
CA ALA A 416 -18.69 34.68 -11.68
C ALA A 416 -17.30 35.34 -11.56
N ALA A 417 -17.25 36.64 -11.26
CA ALA A 417 -15.98 37.36 -11.07
C ALA A 417 -15.28 36.99 -9.76
N ILE A 418 -16.05 36.56 -8.75
CA ILE A 418 -15.52 36.04 -7.48
C ILE A 418 -15.04 34.61 -7.68
N GLN A 419 -15.84 33.75 -8.31
CA GLN A 419 -15.48 32.36 -8.62
C GLN A 419 -14.22 32.30 -9.50
N ALA A 420 -14.15 33.09 -10.57
CA ALA A 420 -12.97 33.15 -11.41
C ALA A 420 -11.72 33.64 -10.64
N ALA A 421 -11.88 34.52 -9.65
CA ALA A 421 -10.75 34.95 -8.82
C ALA A 421 -10.26 33.83 -7.88
N ILE A 422 -11.17 33.02 -7.34
CA ILE A 422 -10.86 31.83 -6.52
C ILE A 422 -10.15 30.77 -7.38
N ASP A 423 -10.74 30.41 -8.52
CA ASP A 423 -10.23 29.36 -9.41
C ASP A 423 -8.85 29.71 -9.98
N ASN A 424 -8.62 30.99 -10.29
CA ASN A 424 -7.33 31.48 -10.78
C ASN A 424 -6.35 31.87 -9.65
N ASN A 425 -6.70 31.60 -8.38
CA ASN A 425 -5.91 31.99 -7.21
C ASN A 425 -5.47 33.47 -7.22
N THR A 426 -6.31 34.36 -7.74
CA THR A 426 -5.98 35.77 -7.93
C THR A 426 -5.82 36.44 -6.57
N GLY A 427 -4.61 36.89 -6.24
CA GLY A 427 -4.32 37.48 -4.93
C GLY A 427 -4.30 36.48 -3.77
N GLY A 428 -4.13 35.18 -4.04
CA GLY A 428 -4.04 34.15 -3.00
C GLY A 428 -5.38 33.57 -2.55
N MET A 429 -6.44 33.69 -3.34
CA MET A 429 -7.82 33.28 -2.97
C MET A 429 -8.11 31.77 -3.04
N ASN A 430 -7.14 30.92 -3.39
CA ASN A 430 -7.37 29.47 -3.56
C ASN A 430 -7.86 28.75 -2.27
N PHE A 431 -7.61 29.32 -1.09
CA PHE A 431 -8.14 28.77 0.17
C PHE A 431 -9.69 28.83 0.27
N LEU A 432 -10.34 29.57 -0.64
CA LEU A 432 -11.80 29.68 -0.74
C LEU A 432 -12.40 28.69 -1.75
N SER A 433 -11.61 27.79 -2.34
CA SER A 433 -12.09 26.81 -3.31
C SER A 433 -13.11 25.80 -2.76
N SER A 434 -13.30 25.78 -1.44
CA SER A 434 -14.32 24.97 -0.74
C SER A 434 -15.70 25.65 -0.67
N LEU A 435 -15.83 26.92 -1.07
CA LEU A 435 -17.14 27.58 -1.15
C LEU A 435 -17.94 27.01 -2.33
N THR A 436 -19.21 26.68 -2.08
CA THR A 436 -20.13 26.24 -3.12
C THR A 436 -20.55 27.42 -4.01
N ALA A 437 -21.01 27.13 -5.23
CA ALA A 437 -21.49 28.17 -6.16
C ALA A 437 -22.62 29.03 -5.55
N ASN A 438 -23.47 28.43 -4.70
CA ASN A 438 -24.54 29.15 -3.99
C ASN A 438 -23.98 30.11 -2.93
N GLU A 439 -22.94 29.72 -2.21
CA GLU A 439 -22.27 30.59 -1.23
C GLU A 439 -21.53 31.75 -1.92
N VAL A 440 -20.87 31.48 -3.05
CA VAL A 440 -20.24 32.51 -3.87
C VAL A 440 -21.28 33.48 -4.46
N GLN A 441 -22.45 32.98 -4.83
CA GLN A 441 -23.58 33.81 -5.26
C GLN A 441 -24.10 34.69 -4.12
N SER A 442 -24.31 34.13 -2.93
CA SER A 442 -24.71 34.91 -1.75
C SER A 442 -23.70 36.04 -1.43
N ILE A 443 -22.39 35.78 -1.52
CA ILE A 443 -21.34 36.80 -1.34
C ILE A 443 -21.47 37.92 -2.38
N ALA A 444 -21.75 37.58 -3.64
CA ALA A 444 -21.93 38.55 -4.71
C ALA A 444 -23.16 39.43 -4.51
N ASP A 445 -24.27 38.84 -4.08
CA ASP A 445 -25.52 39.55 -3.79
C ASP A 445 -25.32 40.53 -2.62
N ALA A 446 -24.54 40.14 -1.61
CA ALA A 446 -24.14 41.02 -0.51
C ALA A 446 -23.25 42.18 -0.99
N LEU A 447 -22.30 41.92 -1.89
CA LEU A 447 -21.39 42.93 -2.45
C LEU A 447 -22.08 43.94 -3.37
N THR A 448 -23.21 43.57 -3.97
CA THR A 448 -24.03 44.45 -4.81
C THR A 448 -25.06 45.25 -4.01
N GLY A 449 -25.18 45.01 -2.70
CA GLY A 449 -26.06 45.76 -1.80
C GLY A 449 -27.53 45.35 -1.88
N ASN A 450 -27.85 44.17 -2.42
CA ASN A 450 -29.22 43.72 -2.59
C ASN A 450 -29.61 42.79 -1.43
N SER A 451 -30.14 43.36 -0.34
CA SER A 451 -30.66 42.59 0.79
C SER A 451 -32.19 42.50 0.73
N SER A 452 -32.73 41.30 0.49
CA SER A 452 -34.02 40.74 0.95
C SER A 452 -34.71 39.88 -0.12
N GLY A 453 -35.26 38.73 0.31
CA GLY A 453 -35.88 37.72 -0.55
C GLY A 453 -37.37 37.94 -0.83
N GLY A 454 -37.93 37.03 -1.65
CA GLY A 454 -39.36 36.73 -1.74
C GLY A 454 -40.17 37.51 -2.78
N ASP A 455 -40.57 36.77 -3.83
CA ASP A 455 -41.75 36.88 -4.70
C ASP A 455 -41.96 38.07 -5.67
N GLY A 456 -42.09 37.70 -6.96
CA GLY A 456 -43.25 38.08 -7.78
C GLY A 456 -43.26 39.45 -8.47
N GLY A 457 -42.80 39.44 -9.73
CA GLY A 457 -43.33 40.18 -10.90
C GLY A 457 -43.92 41.61 -10.77
N GLY A 458 -43.36 42.53 -11.57
CA GLY A 458 -44.17 43.54 -12.28
C GLY A 458 -43.74 45.02 -12.18
N ASN A 459 -43.01 45.45 -13.22
CA ASN A 459 -43.02 46.77 -13.90
C ASN A 459 -42.61 48.09 -13.23
N ASN A 460 -41.52 48.65 -13.82
CA ASN A 460 -41.34 49.97 -14.47
C ASN A 460 -40.11 50.70 -13.89
N GLY A 461 -39.18 51.25 -14.64
CA GLY A 461 -38.97 51.47 -16.08
C GLY A 461 -37.83 52.49 -16.20
N GLY A 462 -36.91 52.35 -17.16
CA GLY A 462 -35.84 53.36 -17.28
C GLY A 462 -34.60 53.14 -18.16
N SER A 463 -34.50 52.10 -18.99
CA SER A 463 -33.68 52.12 -20.22
C SER A 463 -34.12 50.96 -21.11
N MET A 464 -34.28 51.20 -22.43
CA MET A 464 -34.86 50.28 -23.42
C MET A 464 -34.51 48.79 -23.19
N PRO A 465 -35.49 47.86 -23.27
CA PRO A 465 -35.19 46.44 -23.29
C PRO A 465 -34.47 46.14 -24.61
N ALA A 466 -33.30 45.54 -24.50
CA ALA A 466 -32.62 44.90 -25.61
C ALA A 466 -33.63 43.95 -26.28
N ASP A 467 -34.04 44.24 -27.53
CA ASP A 467 -34.92 43.35 -28.27
C ASP A 467 -34.12 42.08 -28.64
N GLY A 468 -34.36 41.01 -27.87
CA GLY A 468 -33.71 39.72 -28.03
C GLY A 468 -33.83 39.13 -29.44
N THR A 469 -34.93 39.44 -30.14
CA THR A 469 -35.14 39.01 -31.53
C THR A 469 -34.19 39.75 -32.47
N ALA A 470 -34.07 41.07 -32.30
CA ALA A 470 -33.15 41.90 -33.08
C ALA A 470 -31.67 41.56 -32.78
N LEU A 471 -31.35 41.31 -31.51
CA LEU A 471 -30.01 40.91 -31.08
C LEU A 471 -29.61 39.53 -31.62
N TYR A 472 -30.52 38.55 -31.58
CA TYR A 472 -30.27 37.24 -32.18
C TYR A 472 -30.08 37.36 -33.70
N GLY A 473 -30.92 38.16 -34.37
CA GLY A 473 -30.80 38.43 -35.81
C GLY A 473 -29.45 39.05 -36.19
N ALA A 474 -28.97 40.02 -35.42
CA ALA A 474 -27.72 40.73 -35.69
C ALA A 474 -26.46 39.91 -35.37
N ASN A 475 -26.51 39.07 -34.32
CA ASN A 475 -25.31 38.49 -33.72
C ASN A 475 -25.20 36.97 -33.88
N CYS A 476 -26.32 36.26 -34.06
CA CYS A 476 -26.39 34.80 -33.98
C CYS A 476 -26.86 34.15 -35.29
N ALA A 477 -27.79 34.80 -36.01
CA ALA A 477 -28.49 34.18 -37.13
C ALA A 477 -27.57 33.80 -38.32
N GLY A 478 -26.45 34.50 -38.50
CA GLY A 478 -25.47 34.21 -39.54
C GLY A 478 -24.81 32.82 -39.42
N CYS A 479 -24.79 32.25 -38.22
CA CYS A 479 -24.19 30.93 -37.96
C CYS A 479 -25.21 29.89 -37.46
N HIS A 480 -26.26 30.32 -36.76
CA HIS A 480 -27.21 29.43 -36.10
C HIS A 480 -28.56 29.26 -36.83
N GLY A 481 -28.73 29.93 -37.98
CA GLY A 481 -30.02 29.97 -38.70
C GLY A 481 -30.93 31.08 -38.18
N ASP A 482 -32.06 31.31 -38.85
CA ASP A 482 -33.03 32.29 -38.36
C ASP A 482 -33.61 31.91 -36.98
N LEU A 483 -34.17 32.89 -36.25
CA LEU A 483 -34.64 32.66 -34.88
C LEU A 483 -35.73 31.56 -34.81
N ALA A 484 -36.56 31.44 -35.85
CA ALA A 484 -37.64 30.46 -35.91
C ALA A 484 -37.14 29.03 -36.14
N ASN A 485 -36.01 28.86 -36.81
CA ASN A 485 -35.42 27.58 -37.20
C ASN A 485 -34.00 27.39 -36.65
N THR A 486 -33.67 28.10 -35.55
CA THR A 486 -32.36 28.03 -34.91
C THR A 486 -31.98 26.57 -34.62
N VAL A 487 -30.74 26.20 -34.95
CA VAL A 487 -30.21 24.87 -34.64
C VAL A 487 -29.88 24.69 -33.15
N LYS A 488 -30.11 25.73 -32.32
CA LYS A 488 -29.89 25.74 -30.86
C LYS A 488 -31.09 26.36 -30.12
N PRO A 489 -32.28 25.74 -30.13
CA PRO A 489 -33.44 26.22 -29.37
C PRO A 489 -33.23 26.04 -27.86
N GLY A 490 -33.94 26.84 -27.05
CA GLY A 490 -34.08 26.65 -25.60
C GLY A 490 -32.81 26.83 -24.75
N ARG A 491 -31.76 27.49 -25.24
CA ARG A 491 -30.53 27.73 -24.47
C ARG A 491 -30.72 28.88 -23.48
N THR A 492 -30.27 28.68 -22.24
CA THR A 492 -30.37 29.70 -21.18
C THR A 492 -29.29 30.77 -21.33
N SER A 493 -29.50 31.94 -20.74
CA SER A 493 -28.53 33.04 -20.76
C SER A 493 -27.18 32.64 -20.20
N THR A 494 -27.14 31.83 -19.13
CA THR A 494 -25.91 31.27 -18.57
C THR A 494 -25.18 30.36 -19.56
N GLN A 495 -25.90 29.54 -20.32
CA GLN A 495 -25.31 28.65 -21.32
C GLN A 495 -24.75 29.44 -22.52
N ILE A 496 -25.47 30.49 -22.96
CA ILE A 496 -25.02 31.37 -24.03
C ILE A 496 -23.78 32.17 -23.57
N GLN A 497 -23.80 32.70 -22.36
CA GLN A 497 -22.68 33.46 -21.79
C GLN A 497 -21.43 32.57 -21.64
N ALA A 498 -21.58 31.35 -21.11
CA ALA A 498 -20.47 30.41 -20.97
C ALA A 498 -19.86 30.05 -22.34
N ALA A 499 -20.67 29.95 -23.39
CA ALA A 499 -20.20 29.72 -24.75
C ALA A 499 -19.45 30.92 -25.34
N ILE A 500 -19.89 32.16 -25.06
CA ILE A 500 -19.18 33.39 -25.44
C ILE A 500 -17.83 33.48 -24.72
N ASP A 501 -17.83 33.27 -23.41
CA ASP A 501 -16.63 33.37 -22.56
C ASP A 501 -15.58 32.31 -22.92
N SER A 502 -16.04 31.12 -23.30
CA SER A 502 -15.17 30.02 -23.75
C SER A 502 -14.84 30.07 -25.24
N ASN A 503 -15.31 31.10 -25.97
CA ASN A 503 -15.20 31.22 -27.42
C ASN A 503 -15.65 29.96 -28.18
N THR A 504 -16.68 29.27 -27.66
CA THR A 504 -17.21 28.02 -28.21
C THR A 504 -17.76 28.27 -29.61
N GLY A 505 -17.33 27.50 -30.61
CA GLY A 505 -17.77 27.70 -31.99
C GLY A 505 -17.39 29.06 -32.59
N GLY A 506 -16.42 29.77 -32.00
CA GLY A 506 -16.01 31.11 -32.43
C GLY A 506 -16.88 32.24 -31.86
N MET A 507 -17.71 32.01 -30.85
CA MET A 507 -18.62 33.01 -30.28
C MET A 507 -17.94 34.14 -29.48
N GLY A 508 -16.63 34.10 -29.25
CA GLY A 508 -15.90 35.04 -28.39
C GLY A 508 -15.88 36.49 -28.90
N TYR A 509 -16.17 36.74 -30.19
CA TYR A 509 -16.35 38.11 -30.71
C TYR A 509 -17.59 38.81 -30.12
N LEU A 510 -18.51 38.04 -29.52
CA LEU A 510 -19.71 38.53 -28.85
C LEU A 510 -19.48 38.89 -27.38
N SER A 511 -18.23 38.86 -26.89
CA SER A 511 -17.85 39.23 -25.52
C SER A 511 -18.21 40.68 -25.13
N ASN A 512 -18.58 41.51 -26.11
CA ASN A 512 -19.08 42.87 -25.88
C ASN A 512 -20.59 42.93 -25.58
N LEU A 513 -21.34 41.83 -25.71
CA LEU A 513 -22.75 41.78 -25.29
C LEU A 513 -22.83 41.81 -23.76
N THR A 514 -23.69 42.67 -23.23
CA THR A 514 -23.99 42.72 -21.81
C THR A 514 -24.83 41.50 -21.38
N MET A 515 -24.80 41.14 -20.10
CA MET A 515 -25.66 40.04 -19.60
C MET A 515 -27.15 40.29 -19.84
N GLN A 516 -27.59 41.54 -19.88
CA GLN A 516 -29.00 41.89 -20.19
C GLN A 516 -29.33 41.61 -21.66
N GLU A 517 -28.38 41.85 -22.57
CA GLU A 517 -28.53 41.51 -24.00
C GLU A 517 -28.47 40.00 -24.22
N VAL A 518 -27.58 39.29 -23.52
CA VAL A 518 -27.51 37.81 -23.57
C VAL A 518 -28.77 37.18 -22.98
N GLN A 519 -29.31 37.73 -21.90
CA GLN A 519 -30.60 37.31 -21.35
C GLN A 519 -31.75 37.54 -22.33
N ALA A 520 -31.81 38.72 -22.97
CA ALA A 520 -32.82 39.00 -23.97
C ALA A 520 -32.75 38.02 -25.16
N ILE A 521 -31.55 37.67 -25.61
CA ILE A 521 -31.36 36.65 -26.66
C ILE A 521 -31.89 35.29 -26.19
N ALA A 522 -31.56 34.86 -24.97
CA ALA A 522 -32.03 33.59 -24.40
C ALA A 522 -33.56 33.54 -24.31
N ASP A 523 -34.19 34.63 -23.87
CA ASP A 523 -35.65 34.75 -23.74
C ASP A 523 -36.37 34.72 -25.11
N ALA A 524 -35.67 35.12 -26.18
CA ALA A 524 -36.21 35.14 -27.54
C ALA A 524 -36.10 33.78 -28.26
N LEU A 525 -35.28 32.84 -27.77
CA LEU A 525 -35.11 31.52 -28.39
C LEU A 525 -36.41 30.71 -28.32
N PRO A 526 -36.79 29.99 -29.39
CA PRO A 526 -37.91 29.06 -29.31
C PRO A 526 -37.64 27.99 -28.26
N ALA A 527 -38.70 27.60 -27.54
CA ALA A 527 -38.63 26.54 -26.54
C ALA A 527 -38.07 25.25 -27.18
N ALA A 528 -37.20 24.55 -26.45
CA ALA A 528 -36.73 23.25 -26.88
C ALA A 528 -37.93 22.30 -27.10
N PRO A 529 -37.93 21.45 -28.14
CA PRO A 529 -39.00 20.47 -28.34
C PRO A 529 -39.20 19.64 -27.06
N PRO A 530 -40.44 19.46 -26.58
CA PRO A 530 -40.68 18.66 -25.39
C PRO A 530 -40.22 17.22 -25.63
N LEU A 531 -39.30 16.73 -24.81
CA LEU A 531 -38.88 15.33 -24.81
C LEU A 531 -39.95 14.50 -24.12
N ASP A 532 -40.51 13.53 -24.85
CA ASP A 532 -41.44 12.54 -24.33
C ASP A 532 -40.68 11.59 -23.36
N PRO A 533 -40.99 11.59 -22.04
CA PRO A 533 -40.30 10.75 -21.07
C PRO A 533 -40.58 9.25 -21.21
N THR A 534 -41.46 8.85 -22.15
CA THR A 534 -41.87 7.46 -22.36
C THR A 534 -41.20 6.77 -23.54
N LEU A 535 -40.40 7.51 -24.33
CA LEU A 535 -39.58 6.96 -25.41
C LEU A 535 -38.12 6.79 -24.95
N PRO A 536 -37.42 5.72 -25.36
CA PRO A 536 -35.99 5.56 -25.10
C PRO A 536 -35.23 6.78 -25.63
N PRO A 537 -34.20 7.29 -24.92
CA PRO A 537 -33.41 8.43 -25.41
C PRO A 537 -32.82 8.12 -26.78
N ASP A 538 -33.08 8.98 -27.77
CA ASP A 538 -32.52 8.84 -29.12
C ASP A 538 -31.06 9.31 -29.13
N GLY A 539 -30.14 8.36 -29.01
CA GLY A 539 -28.71 8.60 -29.00
C GLY A 539 -28.16 9.32 -30.24
N ILE A 540 -28.80 9.16 -31.40
CA ILE A 540 -28.38 9.83 -32.64
C ILE A 540 -28.73 11.32 -32.56
N ALA A 541 -29.94 11.64 -32.10
CA ALA A 541 -30.37 13.02 -31.91
C ALA A 541 -29.53 13.74 -30.84
N LEU A 542 -29.29 13.06 -29.71
CA LEU A 542 -28.45 13.57 -28.62
C LEU A 542 -27.01 13.87 -29.08
N TYR A 543 -26.38 12.93 -29.79
CA TYR A 543 -25.02 13.14 -30.31
C TYR A 543 -24.96 14.33 -31.27
N ASN A 544 -25.92 14.45 -32.19
CA ASN A 544 -25.95 15.55 -33.15
C ASN A 544 -26.16 16.92 -32.48
N ASN A 545 -26.95 16.97 -31.41
CA ASN A 545 -27.26 18.22 -30.70
C ASN A 545 -26.12 18.67 -29.79
N GLU A 546 -25.51 17.75 -29.06
CA GLU A 546 -24.57 18.08 -27.99
C GLU A 546 -23.09 17.82 -28.37
N CYS A 547 -22.80 16.91 -29.29
CA CYS A 547 -21.42 16.45 -29.55
C CYS A 547 -20.89 16.86 -30.94
N ALA A 548 -21.75 16.87 -31.96
CA ALA A 548 -21.30 16.99 -33.36
C ALA A 548 -20.62 18.32 -33.70
N GLY A 549 -20.91 19.39 -32.95
CA GLY A 549 -20.28 20.70 -33.14
C GLY A 549 -18.77 20.71 -32.92
N CYS A 550 -18.25 19.82 -32.06
CA CYS A 550 -16.82 19.71 -31.78
C CYS A 550 -16.21 18.41 -32.32
N HIS A 551 -17.00 17.34 -32.39
CA HIS A 551 -16.49 16.00 -32.73
C HIS A 551 -16.75 15.58 -34.18
N GLY A 552 -17.44 16.38 -34.97
CA GLY A 552 -17.90 16.02 -36.31
C GLY A 552 -19.24 15.28 -36.27
N ASN A 553 -19.91 15.14 -37.41
CA ASN A 553 -21.19 14.43 -37.47
C ASN A 553 -21.05 12.95 -37.11
N LEU A 554 -22.14 12.31 -36.68
CA LEU A 554 -22.10 10.93 -36.17
C LEU A 554 -21.45 9.93 -37.14
N ALA A 555 -21.67 10.10 -38.44
CA ALA A 555 -21.10 9.24 -39.48
C ALA A 555 -19.56 9.34 -39.60
N ASN A 556 -18.97 10.47 -39.23
CA ASN A 556 -17.52 10.74 -39.36
C ASN A 556 -16.93 11.30 -38.06
N THR A 557 -17.50 10.92 -36.92
CA THR A 557 -17.04 11.38 -35.61
C THR A 557 -15.55 11.11 -35.42
N SER A 558 -14.83 12.08 -34.88
CA SER A 558 -13.44 11.93 -34.44
C SER A 558 -13.27 11.03 -33.21
N LYS A 559 -14.39 10.55 -32.64
CA LYS A 559 -14.45 9.73 -31.42
C LYS A 559 -15.35 8.49 -31.62
N PRO A 560 -15.07 7.60 -32.59
CA PRO A 560 -15.86 6.37 -32.77
C PRO A 560 -15.64 5.41 -31.59
N GLY A 561 -16.66 4.59 -31.30
CA GLY A 561 -16.58 3.49 -30.33
C GLY A 561 -16.29 3.85 -28.87
N ARG A 562 -16.59 5.07 -28.42
CA ARG A 562 -16.44 5.45 -27.00
C ARG A 562 -17.55 4.83 -26.16
N THR A 563 -17.20 4.26 -25.02
CA THR A 563 -18.19 3.70 -24.09
C THR A 563 -18.90 4.79 -23.28
N ALA A 564 -20.02 4.46 -22.65
CA ALA A 564 -20.72 5.39 -21.76
C ALA A 564 -19.82 5.87 -20.60
N ALA A 565 -18.99 4.97 -20.05
CA ALA A 565 -18.00 5.31 -19.01
C ALA A 565 -16.91 6.26 -19.54
N ASP A 566 -16.46 6.06 -20.78
CA ASP A 566 -15.48 6.95 -21.42
C ASP A 566 -16.01 8.36 -21.67
N ILE A 567 -17.30 8.47 -22.01
CA ILE A 567 -17.99 9.74 -22.25
C ILE A 567 -18.24 10.43 -20.91
N GLN A 568 -18.79 9.70 -19.92
CA GLN A 568 -19.02 10.22 -18.56
C GLN A 568 -17.72 10.71 -17.93
N GLY A 569 -16.65 9.90 -17.95
CA GLY A 569 -15.36 10.30 -17.40
C GLY A 569 -14.73 11.50 -18.12
N ALA A 570 -15.05 11.75 -19.39
CA ALA A 570 -14.62 12.95 -20.10
C ALA A 570 -15.45 14.19 -19.68
N ILE A 571 -16.76 14.03 -19.45
CA ILE A 571 -17.64 15.08 -18.93
C ILE A 571 -17.22 15.46 -17.50
N ASP A 572 -17.04 14.47 -16.62
CA ASP A 572 -16.66 14.66 -15.21
C ASP A 572 -15.30 15.34 -15.07
N ALA A 573 -14.33 14.96 -15.92
CA ALA A 573 -13.01 15.57 -15.95
C ALA A 573 -12.94 16.84 -16.82
N ASN A 574 -14.09 17.34 -17.32
CA ASN A 574 -14.20 18.49 -18.22
C ASN A 574 -13.18 18.47 -19.38
N ARG A 575 -12.89 17.29 -19.93
CA ARG A 575 -11.85 17.12 -20.96
C ARG A 575 -12.30 17.78 -22.25
N GLY A 576 -11.47 18.68 -22.79
CA GLY A 576 -11.81 19.43 -24.00
C GLY A 576 -13.03 20.36 -23.84
N GLY A 577 -13.36 20.75 -22.60
CA GLY A 577 -14.50 21.60 -22.31
C GLY A 577 -15.83 20.87 -22.28
N MET A 578 -15.86 19.54 -22.14
CA MET A 578 -17.11 18.75 -22.13
C MET A 578 -17.96 18.88 -20.85
N GLY A 579 -17.49 19.59 -19.83
CA GLY A 579 -18.14 19.68 -18.51
C GLY A 579 -19.51 20.37 -18.52
N TYR A 580 -19.85 21.15 -19.56
CA TYR A 580 -21.21 21.71 -19.72
C TYR A 580 -22.28 20.64 -20.01
N LEU A 581 -21.86 19.43 -20.35
CA LEU A 581 -22.73 18.27 -20.61
C LEU A 581 -23.05 17.47 -19.34
N SER A 582 -22.65 17.95 -18.16
CA SER A 582 -22.91 17.29 -16.86
C SER A 582 -24.39 17.10 -16.52
N ASN A 583 -25.28 17.78 -17.26
CA ASN A 583 -26.73 17.64 -17.13
C ASN A 583 -27.30 16.43 -17.91
N LEU A 584 -26.51 15.76 -18.76
CA LEU A 584 -26.95 14.53 -19.41
C LEU A 584 -27.06 13.41 -18.38
N THR A 585 -28.18 12.70 -18.40
CA THR A 585 -28.39 11.53 -17.54
C THR A 585 -27.54 10.34 -18.01
N ALA A 586 -27.29 9.40 -17.11
CA ALA A 586 -26.59 8.16 -17.45
C ALA A 586 -27.26 7.39 -18.62
N ALA A 587 -28.59 7.46 -18.73
CA ALA A 587 -29.35 6.84 -19.81
C ALA A 587 -29.12 7.54 -21.17
N GLU A 588 -29.04 8.87 -21.17
CA GLU A 588 -28.73 9.65 -22.39
C GLU A 588 -27.28 9.46 -22.82
N ILE A 589 -26.34 9.39 -21.88
CA ILE A 589 -24.92 9.11 -22.15
C ILE A 589 -24.76 7.70 -22.71
N GLN A 590 -25.50 6.72 -22.16
CA GLN A 590 -25.54 5.36 -22.71
C GLN A 590 -26.11 5.34 -24.13
N ALA A 591 -27.21 6.04 -24.38
CA ALA A 591 -27.79 6.12 -25.72
C ALA A 591 -26.82 6.76 -26.74
N ILE A 592 -26.08 7.81 -26.35
CA ILE A 592 -25.04 8.41 -27.18
C ILE A 592 -23.93 7.39 -27.49
N ALA A 593 -23.46 6.65 -26.48
CA ALA A 593 -22.43 5.62 -26.65
C ALA A 593 -22.89 4.52 -27.63
N ASP A 594 -24.14 4.09 -27.52
CA ASP A 594 -24.73 3.06 -28.38
C ASP A 594 -24.91 3.53 -29.83
N ALA A 595 -25.05 4.85 -30.05
CA ALA A 595 -25.19 5.45 -31.37
C ALA A 595 -23.84 5.65 -32.11
N LEU A 596 -22.71 5.63 -31.41
CA LEU A 596 -21.40 5.86 -32.01
C LEU A 596 -21.03 4.74 -33.00
N PRO A 597 -20.49 5.08 -34.19
CA PRO A 597 -20.00 4.06 -35.12
C PRO A 597 -18.88 3.25 -34.48
N ALA A 598 -18.83 1.95 -34.79
CA ALA A 598 -17.76 1.07 -34.39
C ALA A 598 -16.40 1.62 -34.84
N PRO A 599 -15.32 1.44 -34.06
CA PRO A 599 -13.99 1.88 -34.48
C PRO A 599 -13.64 1.24 -35.83
N PRO A 600 -13.02 1.98 -36.77
CA PRO A 600 -12.47 1.36 -37.96
C PRO A 600 -11.48 0.27 -37.54
N ALA A 601 -11.62 -0.93 -38.10
CA ALA A 601 -10.75 -2.05 -37.79
C ALA A 601 -9.29 -1.62 -37.96
N PRO A 602 -8.44 -1.79 -36.94
CA PRO A 602 -7.07 -1.30 -36.99
C PRO A 602 -6.32 -2.09 -38.07
N THR A 603 -5.82 -1.35 -39.06
CA THR A 603 -4.66 -1.80 -39.83
C THR A 603 -3.46 -1.33 -38.99
N PRO A 604 -2.63 -2.23 -38.41
CA PRO A 604 -1.58 -1.81 -37.49
C PRO A 604 -0.52 -0.97 -38.20
N GLY A 605 -0.37 0.29 -37.79
CA GLY A 605 0.88 1.04 -37.96
C GLY A 605 1.86 0.63 -36.84
N PRO A 606 3.17 0.57 -37.10
CA PRO A 606 4.14 0.12 -36.10
C PRO A 606 4.28 1.16 -34.97
N VAL A 607 4.07 0.72 -33.72
CA VAL A 607 4.46 1.48 -32.52
C VAL A 607 5.96 1.24 -32.31
N ASP A 608 6.77 2.29 -32.37
CA ASP A 608 8.23 2.21 -32.23
C ASP A 608 8.63 2.19 -30.74
N GLY A 609 8.79 0.99 -30.20
CA GLY A 609 9.22 0.76 -28.83
C GLY A 609 10.58 1.34 -28.48
N ALA A 610 11.49 1.47 -29.45
CA ALA A 610 12.83 2.03 -29.20
C ALA A 610 12.77 3.54 -28.96
N ALA A 611 11.92 4.26 -29.69
CA ALA A 611 11.68 5.69 -29.49
C ALA A 611 10.98 5.97 -28.14
N LEU A 612 10.01 5.11 -27.77
CA LEU A 612 9.32 5.19 -26.48
C LEU A 612 10.26 4.94 -25.30
N TYR A 613 11.12 3.92 -25.39
CA TYR A 613 12.14 3.65 -24.38
C TYR A 613 13.12 4.83 -24.23
N GLY A 614 13.57 5.39 -25.35
CA GLY A 614 14.47 6.55 -25.35
C GLY A 614 13.88 7.76 -24.64
N SER A 615 12.57 8.00 -24.81
CA SER A 615 11.89 9.18 -24.27
C SER A 615 11.49 9.03 -22.79
N ASN A 616 11.17 7.81 -22.36
CA ASN A 616 10.53 7.58 -21.06
C ASN A 616 11.39 6.79 -20.06
N CYS A 617 12.38 6.02 -20.53
CA CYS A 617 13.10 5.06 -19.70
C CYS A 617 14.61 5.35 -19.61
N ALA A 618 15.22 5.84 -20.70
CA ALA A 618 16.66 5.92 -20.83
C ALA A 618 17.35 6.89 -19.83
N GLY A 619 16.63 7.90 -19.36
CA GLY A 619 17.14 8.87 -18.37
C GLY A 619 17.53 8.24 -17.03
N CYS A 620 16.90 7.13 -16.65
CA CYS A 620 17.17 6.42 -15.39
C CYS A 620 17.77 5.02 -15.60
N HIS A 621 17.42 4.35 -16.71
CA HIS A 621 17.82 2.96 -16.95
C HIS A 621 18.99 2.80 -17.92
N GLY A 622 19.54 3.90 -18.44
CA GLY A 622 20.59 3.90 -19.46
C GLY A 622 20.03 3.72 -20.87
N SER A 623 20.88 3.85 -21.89
CA SER A 623 20.45 3.68 -23.30
C SER A 623 19.90 2.28 -23.56
N LEU A 624 19.01 2.15 -24.56
CA LEU A 624 18.37 0.87 -24.90
C LEU A 624 19.37 -0.30 -25.05
N ALA A 625 20.51 -0.07 -25.73
CA ALA A 625 21.55 -1.08 -25.95
C ALA A 625 22.34 -1.49 -24.68
N GLY A 626 22.31 -0.67 -23.63
CA GLY A 626 23.09 -0.86 -22.40
C GLY A 626 22.22 -0.74 -21.15
N THR A 627 20.93 -1.04 -21.28
CA THR A 627 20.00 -0.86 -20.17
C THR A 627 20.37 -1.72 -18.97
N SER A 628 20.18 -1.18 -17.77
CA SER A 628 20.30 -1.96 -16.52
C SER A 628 19.15 -2.96 -16.31
N LYS A 629 18.16 -3.00 -17.21
CA LYS A 629 16.95 -3.84 -17.12
C LYS A 629 16.65 -4.56 -18.44
N PRO A 630 17.57 -5.39 -18.98
CA PRO A 630 17.30 -6.13 -20.21
C PRO A 630 16.22 -7.20 -19.99
N GLY A 631 15.48 -7.55 -21.04
CA GLY A 631 14.55 -8.68 -21.04
C GLY A 631 13.29 -8.56 -20.17
N ARG A 632 12.88 -7.36 -19.75
CA ARG A 632 11.65 -7.18 -18.97
C ARG A 632 10.41 -7.32 -19.84
N THR A 633 9.42 -8.07 -19.36
CA THR A 633 8.16 -8.26 -20.08
C THR A 633 7.24 -7.05 -19.91
N ALA A 634 6.24 -6.92 -20.77
CA ALA A 634 5.24 -5.85 -20.65
C ALA A 634 4.53 -5.89 -19.28
N THR A 635 4.26 -7.09 -18.76
CA THR A 635 3.69 -7.29 -17.42
C THR A 635 4.62 -6.81 -16.31
N ASP A 636 5.93 -7.10 -16.40
CA ASP A 636 6.90 -6.64 -15.41
C ASP A 636 7.00 -5.10 -15.39
N ILE A 637 7.00 -4.49 -16.57
CA ILE A 637 7.05 -3.03 -16.73
C ILE A 637 5.76 -2.41 -16.19
N GLN A 638 4.60 -2.99 -16.51
CA GLN A 638 3.30 -2.50 -16.02
C GLN A 638 3.20 -2.61 -14.50
N ASN A 639 3.58 -3.75 -13.91
CA ASN A 639 3.59 -3.94 -12.45
C ASN A 639 4.53 -2.95 -11.75
N ALA A 640 5.67 -2.62 -12.37
CA ALA A 640 6.61 -1.63 -11.83
C ALA A 640 6.02 -0.21 -11.86
N ILE A 641 5.29 0.15 -12.92
CA ILE A 641 4.59 1.43 -13.03
C ILE A 641 3.46 1.51 -11.99
N ASP A 642 2.62 0.48 -11.91
CA ASP A 642 1.46 0.40 -11.01
C ASP A 642 1.88 0.40 -9.53
N GLY A 643 2.98 -0.29 -9.21
CA GLY A 643 3.58 -0.31 -7.87
C GLY A 643 4.49 0.88 -7.56
N ASN A 644 4.62 1.85 -8.48
CA ASN A 644 5.57 2.97 -8.39
C ASN A 644 7.01 2.54 -8.01
N THR A 645 7.43 1.37 -8.49
CA THR A 645 8.71 0.76 -8.14
C THR A 645 9.85 1.62 -8.69
N GLY A 646 10.75 2.07 -7.82
CA GLY A 646 11.84 2.97 -8.22
C GLY A 646 11.38 4.35 -8.71
N GLY A 647 10.14 4.75 -8.41
CA GLY A 647 9.58 6.04 -8.84
C GLY A 647 8.95 6.04 -10.23
N MET A 648 8.65 4.87 -10.82
CA MET A 648 8.09 4.76 -12.18
C MET A 648 6.63 5.18 -12.34
N GLY A 649 5.92 5.52 -11.26
CA GLY A 649 4.47 5.80 -11.29
C GLY A 649 4.05 7.00 -12.13
N PHE A 650 4.97 7.92 -12.47
CA PHE A 650 4.69 9.02 -13.40
C PHE A 650 4.45 8.55 -14.85
N LEU A 651 4.80 7.30 -15.17
CA LEU A 651 4.59 6.67 -16.47
C LEU A 651 3.23 5.97 -16.61
N ALA A 652 2.33 6.10 -15.63
CA ALA A 652 0.98 5.51 -15.67
C ALA A 652 0.10 6.00 -16.85
N THR A 653 0.59 6.98 -17.62
CA THR A 653 -0.05 7.46 -18.85
C THR A 653 0.30 6.62 -20.10
N LEU A 654 1.31 5.73 -20.03
CA LEU A 654 1.62 4.82 -21.13
C LEU A 654 0.50 3.78 -21.27
N THR A 655 0.08 3.53 -22.51
CA THR A 655 -0.91 2.50 -22.81
C THR A 655 -0.28 1.11 -22.77
N ALA A 656 -1.10 0.07 -22.57
CA ALA A 656 -0.63 -1.32 -22.59
C ALA A 656 0.11 -1.68 -23.91
N THR A 657 -0.29 -1.09 -25.03
CA THR A 657 0.37 -1.29 -26.33
C THR A 657 1.74 -0.61 -26.42
N GLU A 658 1.89 0.57 -25.82
CA GLU A 658 3.19 1.25 -25.74
C GLU A 658 4.13 0.54 -24.78
N VAL A 659 3.63 0.05 -23.64
CA VAL A 659 4.38 -0.78 -22.69
C VAL A 659 4.83 -2.09 -23.35
N GLN A 660 3.96 -2.72 -24.15
CA GLN A 660 4.32 -3.90 -24.93
C GLN A 660 5.39 -3.59 -25.97
N ALA A 661 5.27 -2.49 -26.72
CA ALA A 661 6.28 -2.10 -27.70
C ALA A 661 7.65 -1.82 -27.05
N ILE A 662 7.65 -1.18 -25.87
CA ILE A 662 8.88 -0.96 -25.08
C ILE A 662 9.50 -2.31 -24.67
N ALA A 663 8.69 -3.25 -24.18
CA ALA A 663 9.15 -4.58 -23.80
C ALA A 663 9.79 -5.33 -24.98
N ASP A 664 9.16 -5.25 -26.15
CA ASP A 664 9.65 -5.89 -27.38
C ASP A 664 10.96 -5.25 -27.89
N ALA A 665 11.21 -3.98 -27.56
CA ALA A 665 12.42 -3.26 -27.96
C ALA A 665 13.63 -3.52 -27.03
N LEU A 666 13.42 -4.04 -25.83
CA LEU A 666 14.51 -4.29 -24.87
C LEU A 666 15.46 -5.35 -25.40
N PRO A 667 16.79 -5.18 -25.22
CA PRO A 667 17.75 -6.23 -25.56
C PRO A 667 17.46 -7.48 -24.75
N ALA A 668 17.61 -8.63 -25.41
CA ALA A 668 17.53 -9.93 -24.74
C ALA A 668 18.50 -9.94 -23.54
N PRO A 669 18.09 -10.52 -22.39
CA PRO A 669 19.00 -10.65 -21.26
C PRO A 669 20.22 -11.45 -21.72
N PRO A 670 21.44 -11.13 -21.24
CA PRO A 670 22.60 -11.96 -21.51
C PRO A 670 22.26 -13.41 -21.13
N ALA A 671 22.53 -14.34 -22.06
CA ALA A 671 22.11 -15.73 -21.94
C ALA A 671 22.45 -16.27 -20.54
N PRO A 672 21.47 -16.71 -19.74
CA PRO A 672 21.76 -17.33 -18.47
C PRO A 672 22.56 -18.60 -18.73
N ALA A 673 23.65 -18.80 -17.98
CA ALA A 673 24.02 -20.16 -17.65
C ALA A 673 22.79 -20.82 -16.99
N PRO A 674 22.47 -22.10 -17.30
CA PRO A 674 21.23 -22.72 -16.83
C PRO A 674 21.10 -22.52 -15.32
N GLY A 675 20.10 -21.77 -14.89
CA GLY A 675 19.75 -21.67 -13.49
C GLY A 675 19.25 -23.04 -13.01
N PRO A 676 19.45 -23.40 -11.73
CA PRO A 676 18.97 -24.66 -11.20
C PRO A 676 17.45 -24.70 -11.32
N VAL A 677 16.94 -25.69 -12.06
CA VAL A 677 15.50 -25.99 -12.08
C VAL A 677 15.18 -26.66 -10.74
N ASP A 678 14.32 -26.06 -9.93
CA ASP A 678 14.00 -26.57 -8.59
C ASP A 678 13.05 -27.77 -8.70
N GLY A 679 13.66 -28.95 -8.75
CA GLY A 679 12.95 -30.23 -8.80
C GLY A 679 12.03 -30.49 -7.61
N ALA A 680 12.31 -29.91 -6.44
CA ALA A 680 11.50 -30.10 -5.24
C ALA A 680 10.19 -29.32 -5.33
N ALA A 681 10.24 -28.08 -5.82
CA ALA A 681 9.06 -27.27 -6.10
C ALA A 681 8.20 -27.89 -7.22
N LEU A 682 8.84 -28.41 -8.27
CA LEU A 682 8.17 -29.11 -9.36
C LEU A 682 7.49 -30.40 -8.90
N TYR A 683 8.16 -31.21 -8.08
CA TYR A 683 7.56 -32.40 -7.48
C TYR A 683 6.38 -32.05 -6.56
N GLY A 684 6.52 -31.00 -5.75
CA GLY A 684 5.46 -30.51 -4.87
C GLY A 684 4.19 -30.12 -5.63
N SER A 685 4.36 -29.45 -6.77
CA SER A 685 3.25 -28.95 -7.59
C SER A 685 2.59 -30.03 -8.45
N ASN A 686 3.38 -30.99 -8.96
CA ASN A 686 2.92 -31.90 -10.02
C ASN A 686 2.78 -33.36 -9.58
N CYS A 687 3.46 -33.77 -8.49
CA CYS A 687 3.59 -35.19 -8.11
C CYS A 687 3.05 -35.47 -6.70
N ALA A 688 3.17 -34.52 -5.77
CA ALA A 688 2.91 -34.76 -4.35
C ALA A 688 1.45 -35.14 -4.03
N GLY A 689 0.48 -34.63 -4.82
CA GLY A 689 -0.94 -34.93 -4.65
C GLY A 689 -1.30 -36.42 -4.82
N CYS A 690 -0.50 -37.18 -5.58
CA CYS A 690 -0.75 -38.60 -5.82
C CYS A 690 0.34 -39.51 -5.21
N HIS A 691 1.57 -39.03 -5.08
CA HIS A 691 2.70 -39.82 -4.61
C HIS A 691 3.12 -39.52 -3.16
N GLY A 692 2.48 -38.55 -2.48
CA GLY A 692 2.90 -38.09 -1.16
C GLY A 692 3.97 -36.99 -1.27
N SER A 693 4.24 -36.28 -0.17
CA SER A 693 5.22 -35.19 -0.18
C SER A 693 6.61 -35.68 -0.59
N LEU A 694 7.49 -34.77 -1.02
CA LEU A 694 8.82 -35.17 -1.51
C LEU A 694 9.59 -36.02 -0.49
N ALA A 695 9.48 -35.67 0.80
CA ALA A 695 10.11 -36.39 1.91
C ALA A 695 9.50 -37.78 2.18
N SER A 696 8.23 -38.01 1.84
CA SER A 696 7.52 -39.28 2.11
C SER A 696 7.00 -39.95 0.85
N THR A 697 7.58 -39.60 -0.30
CA THR A 697 7.10 -40.07 -1.59
C THR A 697 7.05 -41.59 -1.64
N SER A 698 5.96 -42.12 -2.18
CA SER A 698 5.80 -43.55 -2.45
C SER A 698 6.64 -44.03 -3.64
N LYS A 699 7.37 -43.13 -4.31
CA LYS A 699 8.20 -43.39 -5.49
C LYS A 699 9.63 -42.84 -5.33
N PRO A 700 10.34 -43.16 -4.22
CA PRO A 700 11.71 -42.69 -4.04
C PRO A 700 12.64 -43.32 -5.07
N GLY A 701 13.68 -42.60 -5.47
CA GLY A 701 14.75 -43.08 -6.35
C GLY A 701 14.33 -43.44 -7.77
N ARG A 702 13.28 -42.82 -8.34
CA ARG A 702 12.94 -42.98 -9.76
C ARG A 702 13.82 -42.10 -10.62
N THR A 703 14.37 -42.67 -11.69
CA THR A 703 15.21 -41.93 -12.63
C THR A 703 14.35 -41.08 -13.56
N ALA A 704 14.94 -40.06 -14.18
CA ALA A 704 14.25 -39.22 -15.17
C ALA A 704 13.65 -40.06 -16.32
N THR A 705 14.36 -41.11 -16.73
CA THR A 705 13.87 -42.10 -17.71
C THR A 705 12.65 -42.87 -17.20
N ASP A 706 12.63 -43.30 -15.94
CA ASP A 706 11.47 -43.98 -15.36
C ASP A 706 10.24 -43.07 -15.30
N ILE A 707 10.45 -41.81 -14.95
CA ILE A 707 9.39 -40.79 -14.86
C ILE A 707 8.87 -40.46 -16.26
N GLN A 708 9.77 -40.24 -17.24
CA GLN A 708 9.39 -39.94 -18.62
C GLN A 708 8.62 -41.11 -19.25
N ASN A 709 9.08 -42.35 -19.06
CA ASN A 709 8.37 -43.53 -19.55
C ASN A 709 6.97 -43.68 -18.92
N ALA A 710 6.81 -43.30 -17.65
CA ALA A 710 5.52 -43.32 -16.98
C ALA A 710 4.56 -42.24 -17.53
N ILE A 711 5.07 -41.03 -17.84
CA ILE A 711 4.30 -39.95 -18.48
C ILE A 711 3.87 -40.38 -19.90
N ASP A 712 4.82 -40.83 -20.71
CA ASP A 712 4.58 -41.25 -22.10
C ASP A 712 3.62 -42.44 -22.19
N GLY A 713 3.73 -43.37 -21.22
CA GLY A 713 2.84 -44.52 -21.08
C GLY A 713 1.54 -44.24 -20.33
N ASN A 714 1.30 -42.99 -19.88
CA ASN A 714 0.19 -42.58 -19.02
C ASN A 714 -0.04 -43.53 -17.81
N THR A 715 1.05 -44.05 -17.24
CA THR A 715 1.00 -45.04 -16.15
C THR A 715 0.45 -44.39 -14.89
N GLY A 716 -0.65 -44.91 -14.35
CA GLY A 716 -1.30 -44.32 -13.17
C GLY A 716 -1.94 -42.95 -13.42
N GLY A 717 -2.16 -42.56 -14.69
CA GLY A 717 -2.77 -41.29 -15.06
C GLY A 717 -1.79 -40.12 -15.24
N MET A 718 -0.47 -40.37 -15.32
CA MET A 718 0.57 -39.33 -15.41
C MET A 718 0.63 -38.56 -16.75
N GLY A 719 -0.15 -38.92 -17.76
CA GLY A 719 -0.07 -38.35 -19.12
C GLY A 719 -0.43 -36.86 -19.21
N PHE A 720 -1.10 -36.28 -18.21
CA PHE A 720 -1.35 -34.84 -18.15
C PHE A 720 -0.06 -34.02 -17.90
N LEU A 721 1.02 -34.68 -17.47
CA LEU A 721 2.34 -34.07 -17.26
C LEU A 721 3.21 -34.07 -18.53
N ALA A 722 2.67 -34.44 -19.70
CA ALA A 722 3.39 -34.45 -20.97
C ALA A 722 3.90 -33.06 -21.42
N THR A 723 3.50 -31.99 -20.72
CA THR A 723 4.01 -30.63 -20.93
C THR A 723 5.29 -30.33 -20.17
N LEU A 724 5.72 -31.18 -19.23
CA LEU A 724 7.00 -31.04 -18.55
C LEU A 724 8.15 -31.31 -19.54
N THR A 725 9.16 -30.45 -19.51
CA THR A 725 10.36 -30.60 -20.34
C THR A 725 11.28 -31.69 -19.75
N ALA A 726 12.16 -32.26 -20.58
CA ALA A 726 13.12 -33.27 -20.14
C ALA A 726 14.03 -32.77 -18.99
N THR A 727 14.33 -31.47 -18.95
CA THR A 727 15.12 -30.85 -17.87
C THR A 727 14.34 -30.73 -16.57
N GLU A 728 13.04 -30.43 -16.62
CA GLU A 728 12.17 -30.43 -15.44
C GLU A 728 11.93 -31.83 -14.91
N VAL A 729 11.76 -32.82 -15.79
CA VAL A 729 11.67 -34.24 -15.42
C VAL A 729 12.97 -34.73 -14.79
N GLN A 730 14.12 -34.30 -15.30
CA GLN A 730 15.42 -34.58 -14.70
C GLN A 730 15.55 -33.92 -13.33
N ALA A 731 15.17 -32.66 -13.18
CA ALA A 731 15.20 -31.97 -11.89
C ALA A 731 14.31 -32.65 -10.84
N ILE A 732 13.10 -33.09 -11.22
CA ILE A 732 12.22 -33.87 -10.33
C ILE A 732 12.89 -35.19 -9.92
N ALA A 733 13.51 -35.90 -10.87
CA ALA A 733 14.22 -37.14 -10.58
C ALA A 733 15.40 -36.93 -9.61
N ASP A 734 16.13 -35.83 -9.79
CA ASP A 734 17.27 -35.45 -8.95
C ASP A 734 16.81 -35.02 -7.54
N ALA A 735 15.58 -34.52 -7.41
CA ALA A 735 14.99 -34.12 -6.14
C ALA A 735 14.39 -35.29 -5.34
N LEU A 736 14.09 -36.43 -5.99
CA LEU A 736 13.50 -37.59 -5.32
C LEU A 736 14.49 -38.17 -4.29
N PRO A 737 14.03 -38.47 -3.06
CA PRO A 737 14.87 -39.13 -2.07
C PRO A 737 15.37 -40.47 -2.60
N ALA A 738 16.62 -40.82 -2.30
CA ALA A 738 17.22 -42.08 -2.71
C ALA A 738 16.37 -43.26 -2.23
N GLY A 739 15.95 -44.11 -3.17
CA GLY A 739 15.15 -45.28 -2.87
C GLY A 739 16.00 -46.36 -2.21
N ASN A 740 16.05 -46.38 -0.87
CA ASN A 740 16.63 -47.51 -0.15
C ASN A 740 15.55 -48.48 0.29
N ALA A 741 15.69 -49.71 -0.19
CA ALA A 741 14.96 -50.86 0.28
C ALA A 741 15.17 -51.04 1.80
N GLY A 742 14.16 -50.65 2.59
CA GLY A 742 13.87 -51.19 3.91
C GLY A 742 14.70 -50.68 5.11
N GLY A 743 13.99 -50.20 6.14
CA GLY A 743 14.42 -50.22 7.54
C GLY A 743 14.79 -48.85 8.13
N GLY A 744 13.88 -48.27 8.94
CA GLY A 744 13.99 -46.92 9.49
C GLY A 744 15.00 -46.72 10.65
N GLY A 745 15.55 -45.50 10.68
CA GLY A 745 16.27 -44.88 11.80
C GLY A 745 15.91 -43.38 11.87
N PRO A 746 16.23 -42.68 12.97
CA PRO A 746 15.74 -41.31 13.25
C PRO A 746 16.24 -40.27 12.25
N ASP A 747 15.42 -39.23 12.07
CA ASP A 747 15.63 -38.10 11.15
C ASP A 747 16.77 -37.18 11.63
N TYR A 748 17.77 -36.97 10.76
CA TYR A 748 18.97 -36.15 10.98
C TYR A 748 18.99 -34.90 10.06
N SER A 749 17.83 -34.31 9.78
CA SER A 749 17.69 -33.13 8.92
C SER A 749 18.36 -31.83 9.44
N ASP A 750 18.88 -31.84 10.67
CA ASP A 750 19.73 -30.78 11.22
C ASP A 750 21.03 -31.40 11.78
N CYS A 751 22.16 -31.09 11.14
CA CYS A 751 23.48 -31.58 11.54
C CYS A 751 23.86 -31.13 12.97
N THR A 752 23.30 -30.01 13.45
CA THR A 752 23.57 -29.47 14.79
C THR A 752 22.96 -30.29 15.92
N ALA A 753 22.00 -31.17 15.59
CA ALA A 753 21.42 -32.12 16.54
C ALA A 753 22.45 -33.15 17.04
N CYS A 754 23.54 -33.38 16.30
CA CYS A 754 24.58 -34.34 16.65
C CYS A 754 25.96 -33.68 16.81
N HIS A 755 26.39 -32.79 15.90
CA HIS A 755 27.72 -32.14 15.91
C HIS A 755 27.67 -30.63 15.78
N GLY A 756 28.75 -29.94 16.17
CA GLY A 756 28.89 -28.51 15.85
C GLY A 756 28.93 -28.28 14.34
N GLN A 757 28.64 -27.05 13.90
CA GLN A 757 28.76 -26.65 12.50
C GLN A 757 29.83 -25.55 12.33
N PRO A 758 31.02 -25.87 11.77
CA PRO A 758 31.48 -27.20 11.38
C PRO A 758 31.82 -28.09 12.59
N PRO A 759 31.96 -29.43 12.42
CA PRO A 759 32.15 -30.40 13.51
C PRO A 759 33.48 -30.24 14.25
N ASN A 760 33.61 -29.19 15.07
CA ASN A 760 34.85 -28.77 15.71
C ASN A 760 34.98 -29.24 17.16
N GLY A 761 36.18 -29.70 17.51
CA GLY A 761 36.54 -30.09 18.87
C GLY A 761 36.98 -31.55 18.94
N THR A 762 37.56 -31.94 20.08
CA THR A 762 38.17 -33.27 20.25
C THR A 762 37.18 -34.32 20.76
N VAL A 763 35.89 -33.98 20.86
CA VAL A 763 34.84 -34.86 21.41
C VAL A 763 33.97 -35.36 20.27
N ALA A 764 34.04 -36.66 20.03
CA ALA A 764 33.29 -37.32 18.98
C ALA A 764 31.77 -37.06 19.11
N PRO A 765 31.02 -37.10 17.98
CA PRO A 765 31.55 -37.12 16.60
C PRO A 765 32.10 -35.80 16.00
N ASN A 766 32.40 -34.77 16.81
CA ASN A 766 33.21 -33.65 16.30
C ASN A 766 34.67 -34.10 16.13
N THR A 767 35.38 -33.48 15.18
CA THR A 767 36.80 -33.72 14.95
C THR A 767 37.58 -32.41 14.92
N ALA A 768 38.67 -32.33 15.69
CA ALA A 768 39.47 -31.12 15.79
C ALA A 768 40.38 -31.02 14.57
N GLY A 769 40.32 -29.91 13.82
CA GLY A 769 41.19 -29.66 12.66
C GLY A 769 41.25 -28.16 12.32
N ALA A 770 41.76 -27.81 11.14
CA ALA A 770 42.00 -26.43 10.73
C ALA A 770 40.76 -25.59 10.36
N HIS A 771 39.53 -26.06 10.64
CA HIS A 771 38.30 -25.31 10.34
C HIS A 771 38.31 -23.89 10.90
N ALA A 772 38.81 -23.68 12.13
CA ALA A 772 38.83 -22.35 12.74
C ALA A 772 39.65 -21.34 11.92
N ALA A 773 40.76 -21.76 11.32
CA ALA A 773 41.57 -20.90 10.45
C ALA A 773 40.83 -20.58 9.13
N HIS A 774 40.20 -21.58 8.51
CA HIS A 774 39.50 -21.40 7.24
C HIS A 774 38.19 -20.60 7.38
N LYS A 775 37.47 -20.73 8.49
CA LYS A 775 36.26 -19.91 8.78
C LYS A 775 36.56 -18.41 8.86
N THR A 776 37.80 -18.04 9.20
CA THR A 776 38.19 -16.63 9.27
C THR A 776 38.49 -16.02 7.91
N LEU A 777 38.54 -16.84 6.84
CA LEU A 777 38.75 -16.36 5.48
C LEU A 777 37.45 -15.82 4.88
N PRO A 778 37.46 -14.59 4.34
CA PRO A 778 36.37 -14.07 3.53
C PRO A 778 36.06 -15.02 2.36
N GLY A 779 34.78 -15.28 2.11
CA GLY A 779 34.32 -16.20 1.06
C GLY A 779 34.31 -17.69 1.42
N VAL A 780 34.86 -18.11 2.57
CA VAL A 780 34.71 -19.47 3.10
C VAL A 780 33.72 -19.49 4.27
N GLY A 781 33.93 -18.67 5.29
CA GLY A 781 32.94 -18.42 6.35
C GLY A 781 32.31 -19.69 6.96
N THR A 782 30.99 -19.82 6.85
CA THR A 782 30.22 -21.01 7.29
C THR A 782 29.80 -21.90 6.12
N ASP A 783 30.25 -21.61 4.90
CA ASP A 783 29.94 -22.40 3.73
C ASP A 783 30.85 -23.63 3.66
N CYS A 784 30.34 -24.75 4.18
CA CYS A 784 31.07 -26.01 4.16
C CYS A 784 31.28 -26.52 2.73
N SER A 785 30.43 -26.16 1.76
CA SER A 785 30.47 -26.70 0.40
C SER A 785 31.76 -26.35 -0.37
N VAL A 786 32.48 -25.33 0.09
CA VAL A 786 33.80 -24.93 -0.42
C VAL A 786 34.85 -26.04 -0.29
N CYS A 787 34.78 -26.82 0.79
CA CYS A 787 35.70 -27.94 1.03
C CYS A 787 34.98 -29.29 1.06
N HIS A 788 33.66 -29.26 1.01
CA HIS A 788 32.81 -30.42 1.14
C HIS A 788 31.81 -30.48 -0.02
N THR A 789 32.22 -31.02 -1.18
CA THR A 789 31.31 -31.51 -2.25
C THR A 789 31.13 -33.05 -2.24
N GLY A 790 29.91 -33.55 -1.95
CA GLY A 790 29.53 -34.98 -2.09
C GLY A 790 29.85 -35.93 -0.91
N HIS A 791 29.39 -35.63 0.32
CA HIS A 791 29.77 -36.35 1.56
C HIS A 791 28.83 -37.47 1.96
N ASP A 792 29.40 -38.47 2.63
CA ASP A 792 28.68 -39.53 3.32
C ASP A 792 28.93 -39.49 4.84
N HIS A 793 27.98 -39.97 5.66
CA HIS A 793 28.19 -40.17 7.10
C HIS A 793 29.00 -41.47 7.38
N ASN A 794 30.23 -41.52 6.86
CA ASN A 794 31.10 -42.70 6.90
C ASN A 794 32.16 -42.65 8.02
N GLY A 795 32.16 -41.59 8.82
CA GLY A 795 33.12 -41.38 9.92
C GLY A 795 34.51 -40.92 9.49
N GLN A 796 34.67 -40.45 8.24
CA GLN A 796 35.86 -39.79 7.71
C GLN A 796 35.59 -38.30 7.47
N VAL A 797 36.66 -37.52 7.29
CA VAL A 797 36.55 -36.16 6.75
C VAL A 797 36.75 -36.25 5.25
N ASP A 798 35.64 -36.24 4.52
CA ASP A 798 35.63 -36.27 3.07
C ASP A 798 35.81 -34.84 2.55
N LEU A 799 36.93 -34.55 1.88
CA LEU A 799 37.16 -33.25 1.26
C LEU A 799 36.88 -33.33 -0.24
N GLY A 800 36.08 -32.38 -0.74
CA GLY A 800 35.74 -32.22 -2.14
C GLY A 800 35.66 -30.74 -2.48
N PHE A 801 36.40 -30.33 -3.52
CA PHE A 801 36.60 -28.92 -3.85
C PHE A 801 35.88 -28.55 -5.15
N PRO A 802 35.15 -27.42 -5.19
CA PRO A 802 34.64 -26.86 -6.44
C PRO A 802 35.78 -26.47 -7.38
N ALA A 803 35.56 -26.60 -8.69
CA ALA A 803 36.54 -26.27 -9.73
C ALA A 803 37.01 -24.79 -9.70
N ALA A 804 36.23 -23.89 -9.07
CA ALA A 804 36.64 -22.50 -8.86
C ALA A 804 37.91 -22.36 -7.99
N TYR A 805 38.27 -23.40 -7.23
CA TYR A 805 39.45 -23.42 -6.37
C TYR A 805 40.61 -24.25 -6.95
N ASP A 806 40.51 -24.67 -8.21
CA ASP A 806 41.61 -25.34 -8.89
C ASP A 806 42.81 -24.40 -9.04
N SER A 807 44.02 -24.95 -8.87
CA SER A 807 45.24 -24.21 -9.19
C SER A 807 45.34 -24.00 -10.71
N LYS A 808 46.33 -23.20 -11.14
CA LYS A 808 46.40 -22.79 -12.55
C LYS A 808 46.56 -23.96 -13.52
N ASN A 809 47.17 -25.07 -13.08
CA ASN A 809 47.53 -26.18 -13.97
C ASN A 809 46.96 -27.54 -13.52
N ALA A 810 46.19 -27.62 -12.43
CA ALA A 810 45.69 -28.89 -11.93
C ALA A 810 44.46 -28.73 -11.03
N THR A 811 43.66 -29.79 -10.96
CA THR A 811 42.45 -29.84 -10.13
C THR A 811 42.79 -30.00 -8.66
N ALA A 812 42.11 -29.24 -7.80
CA ALA A 812 42.25 -29.30 -6.36
C ALA A 812 41.96 -30.71 -5.85
N THR A 813 42.88 -31.26 -5.06
CA THR A 813 42.87 -32.67 -4.69
C THR A 813 43.14 -32.82 -3.19
N ASP A 814 42.32 -33.63 -2.52
CA ASP A 814 42.66 -34.21 -1.23
C ASP A 814 43.59 -35.41 -1.44
N ASN A 815 44.76 -35.37 -0.82
CA ASN A 815 45.75 -36.44 -0.94
C ASN A 815 45.44 -37.63 -0.01
N GLN A 816 44.35 -37.59 0.76
CA GLN A 816 43.91 -38.64 1.69
C GLN A 816 44.93 -38.96 2.80
N ASN A 817 45.84 -38.02 3.05
CA ASN A 817 46.90 -38.13 4.06
C ASN A 817 46.92 -36.92 5.00
N GLY A 818 45.83 -36.15 5.03
CA GLY A 818 45.72 -34.88 5.77
C GLY A 818 46.25 -33.67 5.00
N GLN A 819 46.77 -33.82 3.77
CA GLN A 819 47.24 -32.70 2.96
C GLN A 819 46.37 -32.52 1.71
N CYS A 820 46.24 -31.27 1.27
CA CYS A 820 45.62 -30.92 -0.01
C CYS A 820 46.70 -30.50 -1.01
N SER A 821 46.46 -30.66 -2.30
CA SER A 821 47.35 -30.19 -3.37
C SER A 821 46.57 -29.59 -4.52
N ASN A 822 47.24 -28.77 -5.34
CA ASN A 822 46.66 -28.11 -6.50
C ASN A 822 45.43 -27.22 -6.17
N ILE A 823 45.37 -26.67 -4.96
CA ILE A 823 44.31 -25.74 -4.54
C ILE A 823 44.80 -24.29 -4.62
N SER A 824 44.00 -23.41 -5.24
CA SER A 824 44.34 -22.00 -5.48
C SER A 824 44.59 -21.23 -4.17
N CYS A 825 43.83 -21.53 -3.11
CA CYS A 825 43.97 -20.92 -1.77
C CYS A 825 45.37 -21.08 -1.15
N HIS A 826 46.09 -22.14 -1.53
CA HIS A 826 47.48 -22.39 -1.11
C HIS A 826 48.47 -22.23 -2.26
N GLY A 827 48.07 -21.51 -3.32
CA GLY A 827 48.89 -21.23 -4.49
C GLY A 827 49.36 -22.47 -5.23
N GLY A 828 48.52 -23.51 -5.29
CA GLY A 828 48.82 -24.78 -5.94
C GLY A 828 49.90 -25.63 -5.23
N LYS A 829 50.39 -25.20 -4.06
CA LYS A 829 51.34 -25.97 -3.25
C LYS A 829 50.63 -27.05 -2.45
N THR A 830 51.37 -28.10 -2.11
CA THR A 830 50.91 -29.08 -1.11
C THR A 830 50.84 -28.39 0.26
N THR A 831 49.68 -28.49 0.89
CA THR A 831 49.44 -27.86 2.19
C THR A 831 50.20 -28.59 3.30
N PRO A 832 50.43 -27.96 4.45
CA PRO A 832 50.69 -28.69 5.68
C PRO A 832 49.52 -29.62 6.01
N ASP A 833 49.78 -30.53 6.95
CA ASP A 833 48.75 -31.41 7.48
C ASP A 833 47.58 -30.61 8.08
N TRP A 834 46.35 -30.97 7.71
CA TRP A 834 45.11 -30.30 8.08
C TRP A 834 44.83 -30.36 9.59
N TRP A 835 45.32 -31.41 10.25
CA TRP A 835 45.04 -31.70 11.64
C TRP A 835 46.02 -31.00 12.58
N SER A 836 47.28 -30.96 12.20
CA SER A 836 48.39 -30.55 13.08
C SER A 836 49.33 -29.52 12.48
N GLY A 837 49.24 -29.27 11.17
CA GLY A 837 50.07 -28.33 10.45
C GLY A 837 49.61 -26.88 10.63
N SER A 838 50.53 -25.95 10.37
CA SER A 838 50.21 -24.52 10.33
C SER A 838 51.13 -23.79 9.36
N ILE A 839 50.65 -22.65 8.84
CA ILE A 839 51.43 -21.70 8.05
C ILE A 839 51.39 -20.35 8.75
N ALA A 840 52.55 -19.79 9.03
CA ALA A 840 52.67 -18.40 9.44
C ALA A 840 52.63 -17.50 8.19
N VAL A 841 51.43 -17.10 7.78
CA VAL A 841 51.16 -16.34 6.53
C VAL A 841 52.11 -15.14 6.37
N ASN A 842 52.36 -14.38 7.45
CA ASN A 842 53.17 -13.16 7.40
C ASN A 842 54.69 -13.39 7.26
N SER A 843 55.19 -14.63 7.33
CA SER A 843 56.63 -14.90 7.27
C SER A 843 57.01 -16.05 6.33
N GLN A 844 56.06 -16.94 6.01
CA GLN A 844 56.29 -18.14 5.20
C GLN A 844 55.73 -18.00 3.78
N CYS A 845 56.03 -16.87 3.11
CA CYS A 845 55.46 -16.55 1.80
C CYS A 845 55.71 -17.64 0.73
N THR A 846 56.85 -18.32 0.76
CA THR A 846 57.19 -19.39 -0.20
C THR A 846 56.38 -20.67 -0.02
N SER A 847 55.64 -20.80 1.08
CA SER A 847 54.69 -21.91 1.29
C SER A 847 53.47 -21.82 0.38
N CYS A 848 53.15 -20.62 -0.14
CA CYS A 848 52.05 -20.40 -1.08
C CYS A 848 52.52 -19.81 -2.42
N HIS A 849 53.59 -19.01 -2.44
CA HIS A 849 54.07 -18.37 -3.66
C HIS A 849 55.24 -19.13 -4.30
N ALA A 850 55.03 -19.63 -5.52
CA ALA A 850 56.08 -20.28 -6.31
C ALA A 850 56.91 -19.27 -7.12
N SER A 851 58.16 -19.62 -7.44
CA SER A 851 58.94 -18.88 -8.45
C SER A 851 58.44 -19.25 -9.86
N GLY A 852 58.35 -18.29 -10.76
CA GLY A 852 58.01 -18.47 -12.17
C GLY A 852 56.59 -18.00 -12.53
N THR A 853 55.98 -18.65 -13.51
CA THR A 853 54.64 -18.32 -14.04
C THR A 853 53.65 -19.47 -13.89
N GLY A 854 54.08 -20.53 -13.20
CA GLY A 854 53.34 -21.79 -13.06
C GLY A 854 52.03 -21.63 -12.30
N GLU A 855 51.98 -20.79 -11.27
CA GLU A 855 50.76 -20.57 -10.48
C GLU A 855 50.25 -19.14 -10.61
N TYR A 856 48.95 -18.91 -10.38
CA TYR A 856 48.33 -17.57 -10.46
C TYR A 856 49.05 -16.54 -9.59
N ASN A 857 49.55 -16.96 -8.43
CA ASN A 857 50.21 -16.12 -7.45
C ASN A 857 51.76 -16.19 -7.51
N SER A 858 52.35 -16.72 -8.58
CA SER A 858 53.81 -16.89 -8.68
C SER A 858 54.57 -15.57 -8.83
N TYR A 859 55.78 -15.50 -8.27
CA TYR A 859 56.71 -14.38 -8.50
C TYR A 859 57.69 -14.73 -9.63
N ASN A 860 57.82 -13.85 -10.62
CA ASN A 860 58.77 -14.03 -11.74
C ASN A 860 59.59 -12.77 -12.05
N SER A 861 59.15 -11.60 -11.62
CA SER A 861 59.77 -10.33 -12.03
C SER A 861 60.96 -9.92 -11.15
N GLY A 862 61.82 -9.05 -11.67
CA GLY A 862 62.95 -8.48 -10.94
C GLY A 862 64.02 -9.51 -10.56
N LYS A 863 64.63 -9.38 -9.38
CA LYS A 863 65.69 -10.30 -8.91
C LYS A 863 65.27 -11.19 -7.75
N HIS A 864 63.98 -11.55 -7.68
CA HIS A 864 63.46 -12.49 -6.67
C HIS A 864 64.27 -13.79 -6.62
N SER A 865 64.58 -14.40 -7.77
CA SER A 865 65.36 -15.65 -7.81
C SER A 865 66.79 -15.49 -7.28
N LYS A 866 67.41 -14.30 -7.40
CA LYS A 866 68.72 -14.04 -6.79
C LYS A 866 68.60 -13.96 -5.28
N HIS A 867 67.71 -13.11 -4.76
CA HIS A 867 67.60 -12.85 -3.33
C HIS A 867 67.14 -14.07 -2.54
N ILE A 868 66.26 -14.90 -3.12
CA ILE A 868 65.84 -16.16 -2.49
C ILE A 868 66.99 -17.17 -2.46
N ARG A 869 67.80 -17.28 -3.53
CA ARG A 869 69.02 -18.11 -3.52
C ARG A 869 70.05 -17.65 -2.49
N GLU A 870 70.13 -16.35 -2.24
CA GLU A 870 70.99 -15.74 -1.23
C GLU A 870 70.41 -15.83 0.20
N GLY A 871 69.20 -16.38 0.37
CA GLY A 871 68.58 -16.63 1.67
C GLY A 871 67.81 -15.45 2.27
N PHE A 872 67.49 -14.43 1.47
CA PHE A 872 66.68 -13.30 1.93
C PHE A 872 65.18 -13.65 1.90
N ALA A 873 64.48 -13.39 3.02
CA ALA A 873 63.04 -13.53 3.12
C ALA A 873 62.29 -12.44 2.32
N CYS A 874 61.09 -12.74 1.84
CA CYS A 874 60.24 -11.79 1.11
C CYS A 874 59.97 -10.51 1.93
N THR A 875 59.84 -10.64 3.26
CA THR A 875 59.60 -9.55 4.20
C THR A 875 60.76 -8.54 4.31
N VAL A 876 61.94 -8.87 3.76
CA VAL A 876 63.05 -7.92 3.64
C VAL A 876 62.67 -6.75 2.72
N CYS A 877 61.84 -7.00 1.71
CA CYS A 877 61.40 -6.00 0.73
C CYS A 877 59.90 -5.67 0.87
N HIS A 878 59.07 -6.65 1.22
CA HIS A 878 57.63 -6.51 1.29
C HIS A 878 57.16 -6.26 2.73
N ASN A 879 56.42 -5.17 2.92
CA ASN A 879 55.81 -4.82 4.19
C ASN A 879 54.45 -5.51 4.33
N THR A 880 54.35 -6.45 5.27
CA THR A 880 53.13 -7.21 5.55
C THR A 880 52.00 -6.34 6.11
N ALA A 881 52.31 -5.19 6.72
CA ALA A 881 51.30 -4.23 7.17
C ALA A 881 50.62 -3.47 6.01
N LYS A 882 51.00 -3.73 4.75
CA LYS A 882 50.36 -3.18 3.55
C LYS A 882 49.50 -4.22 2.82
N MET A 883 49.22 -5.37 3.45
CA MET A 883 48.53 -6.52 2.86
C MET A 883 47.11 -6.68 3.43
N ASP A 884 46.39 -5.58 3.62
CA ASP A 884 45.09 -5.55 4.33
C ASP A 884 43.97 -6.39 3.67
N ASN A 885 44.13 -6.73 2.39
CA ASN A 885 43.15 -7.51 1.62
C ASN A 885 43.74 -8.78 0.96
N HIS A 886 44.77 -9.40 1.56
CA HIS A 886 45.51 -10.50 0.95
C HIS A 886 44.71 -11.79 0.66
N PHE A 887 43.49 -11.91 1.20
CA PHE A 887 42.55 -13.03 0.99
C PHE A 887 41.14 -12.54 0.66
N GLY A 888 41.03 -11.45 -0.10
CA GLY A 888 39.75 -10.76 -0.33
C GLY A 888 38.75 -11.58 -1.17
N ASP A 889 39.21 -12.28 -2.20
CA ASP A 889 38.39 -13.17 -3.03
C ASP A 889 39.24 -14.25 -3.70
N LEU A 890 39.25 -15.45 -3.10
CA LEU A 890 40.03 -16.60 -3.55
C LEU A 890 39.36 -17.41 -4.67
N THR A 891 38.17 -17.00 -5.12
CA THR A 891 37.48 -17.64 -6.25
C THR A 891 37.95 -17.11 -7.60
N THR A 892 38.75 -16.03 -7.60
CA THR A 892 39.27 -15.42 -8.82
C THR A 892 40.80 -15.51 -8.88
N PRO A 893 41.39 -15.69 -10.08
CA PRO A 893 42.84 -15.64 -10.25
C PRO A 893 43.49 -14.25 -10.07
N ALA A 894 42.71 -13.20 -9.80
CA ALA A 894 43.19 -11.82 -9.77
C ALA A 894 43.77 -11.46 -8.39
N PHE A 895 44.91 -10.75 -8.37
CA PHE A 895 45.47 -10.23 -7.12
C PHE A 895 44.57 -9.15 -6.52
N GLU A 896 44.21 -9.31 -5.27
CA GLU A 896 43.36 -8.40 -4.50
C GLU A 896 44.09 -7.13 -4.06
N THR A 897 45.42 -7.15 -4.09
CA THR A 897 46.30 -6.01 -3.85
C THR A 897 47.52 -6.09 -4.77
N SER A 898 47.91 -4.96 -5.35
CA SER A 898 49.10 -4.90 -6.21
C SER A 898 50.36 -5.31 -5.43
N PRO A 899 51.08 -6.38 -5.84
CA PRO A 899 52.31 -6.81 -5.15
C PRO A 899 53.36 -5.70 -5.06
N ALA A 900 53.43 -4.84 -6.07
CA ALA A 900 54.31 -3.67 -6.11
C ALA A 900 54.02 -2.65 -4.99
N GLY A 901 52.75 -2.50 -4.58
CA GLY A 901 52.33 -1.58 -3.53
C GLY A 901 52.83 -1.97 -2.14
N THR A 902 53.19 -3.23 -1.95
CA THR A 902 53.65 -3.76 -0.66
C THR A 902 55.14 -3.52 -0.42
N ILE A 903 55.91 -3.07 -1.42
CA ILE A 903 57.37 -2.88 -1.29
C ILE A 903 57.68 -1.64 -0.44
N GLY A 904 58.62 -1.79 0.49
CA GLY A 904 59.19 -0.69 1.26
C GLY A 904 58.37 -0.22 2.47
N GLY A 905 59.01 0.59 3.31
CA GLY A 905 58.45 1.12 4.57
C GLY A 905 59.27 0.72 5.79
N GLY A 906 58.90 1.24 6.98
CA GLY A 906 59.73 1.19 8.19
C GLY A 906 60.08 -0.20 8.74
N SER A 907 59.36 -1.26 8.35
CA SER A 907 59.63 -2.65 8.74
C SER A 907 60.53 -3.40 7.75
N THR A 908 60.90 -2.78 6.63
CA THR A 908 61.66 -3.41 5.54
C THR A 908 63.05 -2.78 5.41
N ARG A 909 63.95 -3.42 4.66
CA ARG A 909 65.27 -2.85 4.33
C ARG A 909 65.25 -1.90 3.12
N VAL A 910 64.05 -1.64 2.58
CA VAL A 910 63.79 -0.76 1.44
C VAL A 910 63.05 0.48 1.94
N GLY A 911 63.64 1.67 1.80
CA GLY A 911 63.01 2.90 2.28
C GLY A 911 61.69 3.21 1.54
N SER A 912 61.72 3.17 0.21
CA SER A 912 60.52 3.39 -0.62
C SER A 912 60.65 2.76 -2.00
N TYR A 913 59.50 2.50 -2.64
CA TYR A 913 59.40 1.97 -4.00
C TYR A 913 58.43 2.82 -4.82
N ALA A 914 58.86 3.24 -6.01
CA ALA A 914 58.01 3.96 -6.96
C ALA A 914 58.44 3.65 -8.40
N ASN A 915 57.48 3.30 -9.26
CA ASN A 915 57.67 3.11 -10.70
C ASN A 915 58.87 2.21 -11.07
N GLY A 916 59.02 1.05 -10.43
CA GLY A 916 60.12 0.12 -10.72
C GLY A 916 61.44 0.44 -10.00
N LYS A 917 61.49 1.50 -9.19
CA LYS A 917 62.71 1.96 -8.50
C LYS A 917 62.60 1.80 -6.99
N CYS A 918 63.60 1.15 -6.41
CA CYS A 918 63.77 1.05 -4.96
C CYS A 918 64.80 2.10 -4.51
N SER A 919 64.45 2.96 -3.55
CA SER A 919 65.36 3.95 -2.96
C SER A 919 65.68 3.65 -1.51
N SER A 920 66.87 4.07 -1.07
CA SER A 920 67.36 3.93 0.30
C SER A 920 67.42 2.47 0.78
N ILE A 921 67.95 1.58 -0.05
CA ILE A 921 68.10 0.16 0.28
C ILE A 921 69.37 -0.02 1.11
N GLN A 922 69.22 -0.57 2.30
CA GLN A 922 70.30 -0.70 3.28
C GLN A 922 71.40 -1.68 2.86
N CYS A 923 71.11 -2.61 1.94
CA CYS A 923 72.03 -3.68 1.56
C CYS A 923 72.96 -3.32 0.38
N HIS A 924 72.49 -2.54 -0.59
CA HIS A 924 73.21 -2.29 -1.86
C HIS A 924 72.92 -0.93 -2.52
N GLY A 925 72.34 0.04 -1.81
CA GLY A 925 71.99 1.34 -2.41
C GLY A 925 70.77 1.28 -3.32
N SER A 926 70.50 2.33 -4.10
CA SER A 926 69.26 2.43 -4.91
C SER A 926 69.40 1.70 -6.25
N GLU A 927 68.34 0.98 -6.65
CA GLU A 927 68.31 0.16 -7.87
C GLU A 927 67.02 0.43 -8.68
N SER A 928 67.11 0.31 -10.00
CA SER A 928 66.00 0.60 -10.93
C SER A 928 65.79 -0.54 -11.92
N TRP A 929 64.56 -1.06 -11.97
CA TRP A 929 64.14 -2.10 -12.91
C TRP A 929 63.21 -1.49 -13.97
N ASN A 930 63.78 -0.87 -15.00
CA ASN A 930 63.00 -0.34 -16.13
C ASN A 930 62.87 -1.43 -17.21
N GLY A 931 61.70 -2.07 -17.30
CA GLY A 931 61.26 -2.84 -18.46
C GLY A 931 61.94 -4.20 -18.71
N GLY A 932 61.16 -5.27 -18.67
CA GLY A 932 61.25 -6.40 -19.60
C GLY A 932 62.55 -7.21 -19.68
N ASN A 933 63.22 -7.52 -18.56
CA ASN A 933 64.19 -8.63 -18.49
C ASN A 933 64.14 -9.28 -17.08
N ASP A 934 63.03 -9.95 -16.75
CA ASP A 934 62.82 -11.38 -17.00
C ASP A 934 61.30 -11.66 -16.99
#